data_AF-A0A2U1Y1Q9-F1
#
_entry.id   AF-A0A2U1Y1Q9-F1
#
_cell.length_a   1.000
_cell.length_b   1.000
_cell.length_c   1.000
_cell.angle_alpha   90.00
_cell.angle_beta   90.00
_cell.angle_gamma   90.00
#
_symmetry.space_group_name_H-M   'P 1'
#
loop_
_entity.id
_entity.type
_entity.pdbx_description
1 polymer ?
#
loop_
_entity_poly.entity_id
_entity_poly.type
_entity_poly.pdbx_seq_one_letter_code
_entity_poly.pdbx_strand_id
1 'polypeptide(L)'
;LLEHWGPLFAVPGLVFVNLQYGDCEAELRTAEERFGVTIHRWADLDLKDDFDGAAALTANLDLVISPAMSAGELAGALGVPVWRFGTRDWTQLGTGVRPWFPTMRLFQPRPGEGLETALVQMAKLLRATASPRGRGGTPAGGAAGAGDGETADPDPDRLLEQAVAAHRAGSFAVAAHLYERVLAHRPRDPVALHLSGLLAHQTGAPERGEARIAAAVAAAPEYATAHISLGNVRLALGRAGAAAAGFRTALALQPGNAAALTNLGNALDALERSGAAVPLHRRATAADPDLAEAYDNLGAALARLGRWGEAERAHAQALRRAPALEAGWVNLSVALRRLGRPDAAERAGRRALALAPALADGMANRGRLLREMGDDGAAALWCGRALAAEPGHAAAAFNAGVLDLTAGRLAQGWEGYDRRFDTRDLTSAARRPAVPLWTGGDLSGRRLLVWREQGIGDELMFAQRLPQLIARAGREGGRIVVECDPRFVPLFARSFPQATVRAIPVTPAEPVPDVDCHVPIGSLSRHLDASLAGFAGLEPALRADPAAVDGWRRRLAGLGEGLRVGIAWRSGQLDPDRMPDYTRIEDWRPVLTLPEIIPVNLQYGDCGAELAAAREAFGRAPHAFPDLDLRDDLDGTAALMSALDLVIAPATSTGELAAALGLPVWRLARTGDWTMLGTAVRPWFPSMRLFRTGPGQRVADLLPTVAAELARPGRAIG
;
A
#
# COMPACT_ATOMS: atom_id res chain seq x y z
N LEU A 1 -32.08 -12.66 26.19
CA LEU A 1 -33.43 -13.17 26.45
C LEU A 1 -33.97 -12.53 27.73
N LEU A 2 -35.20 -12.02 27.69
CA LEU A 2 -35.84 -11.32 28.80
C LEU A 2 -36.08 -12.22 30.04
N GLU A 3 -36.02 -13.54 29.88
CA GLU A 3 -36.09 -14.48 31.00
C GLU A 3 -34.99 -14.27 32.06
N HIS A 4 -33.84 -13.71 31.69
CA HIS A 4 -32.75 -13.41 32.63
C HIS A 4 -32.95 -12.09 33.39
N TRP A 5 -33.95 -11.29 33.03
CA TRP A 5 -34.23 -9.98 33.65
C TRP A 5 -35.06 -10.05 34.93
N GLY A 6 -35.51 -11.24 35.34
CA GLY A 6 -36.28 -11.45 36.56
C GLY A 6 -35.75 -10.72 37.81
N PRO A 7 -34.43 -10.69 38.10
CA PRO A 7 -33.89 -9.93 39.23
C PRO A 7 -34.22 -8.42 39.19
N LEU A 8 -34.22 -7.82 38.00
CA LEU A 8 -34.54 -6.40 37.78
C LEU A 8 -36.06 -6.18 37.86
N PHE A 9 -36.87 -7.04 37.24
CA PHE A 9 -38.33 -6.97 37.31
C PHE A 9 -38.86 -7.10 38.75
N ALA A 10 -38.13 -7.80 39.62
CA ALA A 10 -38.48 -7.94 41.04
C ALA A 10 -38.09 -6.73 41.92
N VAL A 11 -37.51 -5.65 41.37
CA VAL A 11 -37.18 -4.45 42.13
C VAL A 11 -38.44 -3.56 42.26
N PRO A 12 -38.93 -3.29 43.48
CA PRO A 12 -40.13 -2.48 43.66
C PRO A 12 -39.96 -1.04 43.17
N GLY A 13 -41.01 -0.47 42.57
CA GLY A 13 -41.06 0.94 42.19
C GLY A 13 -40.42 1.28 40.85
N LEU A 14 -39.97 0.30 40.06
CA LEU A 14 -39.48 0.52 38.69
C LEU A 14 -40.62 0.49 37.68
N VAL A 15 -40.55 1.36 36.68
CA VAL A 15 -41.39 1.36 35.48
C VAL A 15 -40.52 0.94 34.31
N PHE A 16 -40.96 -0.06 33.53
CA PHE A 16 -40.18 -0.60 32.42
C PHE A 16 -40.69 -0.08 31.08
N VAL A 17 -39.78 0.44 30.26
CA VAL A 17 -40.05 0.93 28.90
C VAL A 17 -39.21 0.12 27.91
N ASN A 18 -39.82 -0.36 26.83
CA ASN A 18 -39.12 -1.09 25.79
C ASN A 18 -38.32 -0.13 24.89
N LEU A 19 -37.02 -0.41 24.72
CA LEU A 19 -36.16 0.22 23.70
C LEU A 19 -35.64 -0.81 22.67
N GLN A 20 -36.05 -2.08 22.76
CA GLN A 20 -35.67 -3.11 21.80
C GLN A 20 -36.47 -2.90 20.50
N TYR A 21 -35.75 -2.72 19.40
CA TYR A 21 -36.32 -2.69 18.06
C TYR A 21 -36.28 -4.08 17.39
N GLY A 22 -37.16 -4.29 16.42
CA GLY A 22 -37.37 -5.58 15.76
C GLY A 22 -38.54 -6.37 16.36
N ASP A 23 -38.74 -7.59 15.86
CA ASP A 23 -39.85 -8.46 16.26
C ASP A 23 -39.59 -9.07 17.65
N CYS A 24 -40.02 -8.36 18.70
CA CYS A 24 -39.82 -8.74 20.11
C CYS A 24 -41.15 -8.82 20.90
N GLU A 25 -42.29 -8.65 20.23
CA GLU A 25 -43.61 -8.55 20.87
C GLU A 25 -43.98 -9.83 21.64
N ALA A 26 -43.68 -10.99 21.07
CA ALA A 26 -43.91 -12.28 21.73
C ALA A 26 -43.00 -12.50 22.95
N GLU A 27 -41.74 -12.06 22.89
CA GLU A 27 -40.79 -12.16 24.00
C GLU A 27 -41.20 -11.26 25.17
N LEU A 28 -41.65 -10.05 24.85
CA LEU A 28 -42.13 -9.08 25.84
C LEU A 28 -43.40 -9.58 26.56
N ARG A 29 -44.41 -10.08 25.84
CA ARG A 29 -45.61 -10.65 26.49
C ARG A 29 -45.28 -11.83 27.40
N THR A 30 -44.38 -12.71 26.94
CA THR A 30 -43.91 -13.85 27.74
C THR A 30 -43.27 -13.38 29.05
N ALA A 31 -42.50 -12.28 29.02
CA ALA A 31 -41.89 -11.72 30.22
C ALA A 31 -42.91 -11.05 31.15
N GLU A 32 -43.87 -10.30 30.60
CA GLU A 32 -44.97 -9.67 31.38
C GLU A 32 -45.80 -10.72 32.10
N GLU A 33 -46.22 -11.78 31.41
CA GLU A 33 -46.96 -12.90 31.98
C GLU A 33 -46.16 -13.65 33.05
N ARG A 34 -44.87 -13.90 32.80
CA ARG A 34 -44.00 -14.66 33.70
C ARG A 34 -43.65 -13.91 34.98
N PHE A 35 -43.41 -12.61 34.89
CA PHE A 35 -42.90 -11.81 36.01
C PHE A 35 -43.94 -10.87 36.62
N GLY A 36 -45.15 -10.79 36.06
CA GLY A 36 -46.22 -9.93 36.57
C GLY A 36 -45.90 -8.44 36.48
N VAL A 37 -45.16 -8.03 35.45
CA VAL A 37 -44.77 -6.63 35.20
C VAL A 37 -45.41 -6.13 33.91
N THR A 38 -45.48 -4.80 33.76
CA THR A 38 -45.87 -4.14 32.50
C THR A 38 -44.63 -3.52 31.87
N ILE A 39 -44.39 -3.79 30.58
CA ILE A 39 -43.32 -3.20 29.78
C ILE A 39 -43.95 -2.27 28.74
N HIS A 40 -43.90 -0.98 29.01
CA HIS A 40 -44.52 0.07 28.20
C HIS A 40 -43.86 0.19 26.82
N ARG A 41 -44.70 0.26 25.80
CA ARG A 41 -44.33 0.44 24.39
C ARG A 41 -45.51 1.06 23.63
N TRP A 42 -45.24 1.78 22.54
CA TRP A 42 -46.25 2.51 21.76
C TRP A 42 -46.23 2.07 20.30
N ALA A 43 -47.42 1.86 19.72
CA ALA A 43 -47.56 1.33 18.37
C ALA A 43 -47.24 2.36 17.27
N ASP A 44 -47.30 3.64 17.61
CA ASP A 44 -47.01 4.78 16.73
C ASP A 44 -45.54 5.25 16.78
N LEU A 45 -44.68 4.55 17.53
CA LEU A 45 -43.26 4.85 17.63
C LEU A 45 -42.39 3.72 17.04
N ASP A 46 -41.69 4.01 15.95
CA ASP A 46 -40.76 3.08 15.31
C ASP A 46 -39.34 3.22 15.87
N LEU A 47 -38.97 2.34 16.79
CA LEU A 47 -37.64 2.35 17.42
C LEU A 47 -36.48 1.99 16.47
N LYS A 48 -36.76 1.54 15.25
CA LYS A 48 -35.75 1.16 14.24
C LYS A 48 -35.52 2.27 13.23
N ASP A 49 -36.60 2.79 12.68
CA ASP A 49 -36.56 3.67 11.50
C ASP A 49 -36.96 5.14 11.84
N ASP A 50 -37.50 5.42 13.04
CA ASP A 50 -37.72 6.79 13.58
C ASP A 50 -36.72 7.13 14.70
N PHE A 51 -35.53 7.59 14.29
CA PHE A 51 -34.47 7.96 15.23
C PHE A 51 -34.81 9.17 16.11
N ASP A 52 -35.59 10.13 15.60
CA ASP A 52 -35.95 11.33 16.35
C ASP A 52 -36.95 10.98 17.46
N GLY A 53 -37.97 10.17 17.15
CA GLY A 53 -38.89 9.62 18.14
C GLY A 53 -38.19 8.73 19.16
N ALA A 54 -37.29 7.84 18.72
CA ALA A 54 -36.52 6.98 19.61
C ALA A 54 -35.61 7.78 20.56
N ALA A 55 -34.97 8.84 20.05
CA ALA A 55 -34.16 9.75 20.85
C ALA A 55 -35.01 10.55 21.84
N ALA A 56 -36.17 11.06 21.41
CA ALA A 56 -37.10 11.80 22.27
C ALA A 56 -37.63 10.92 23.42
N LEU A 57 -38.02 9.67 23.14
CA LEU A 57 -38.39 8.72 24.20
C LEU A 57 -37.22 8.46 25.14
N THR A 58 -36.04 8.16 24.59
CA THR A 58 -34.84 7.82 25.37
C THR A 58 -34.41 8.96 26.31
N ALA A 59 -34.49 10.21 25.85
CA ALA A 59 -34.13 11.40 26.63
C ALA A 59 -35.02 11.63 27.86
N ASN A 60 -36.21 11.02 27.92
CA ASN A 60 -37.15 11.13 29.04
C ASN A 60 -37.03 9.99 30.07
N LEU A 61 -36.06 9.08 29.92
CA LEU A 61 -35.85 7.97 30.85
C LEU A 61 -34.86 8.34 31.97
N ASP A 62 -35.13 7.86 33.19
CA ASP A 62 -34.24 8.07 34.34
C ASP A 62 -32.95 7.21 34.26
N LEU A 63 -33.04 6.06 33.60
CA LEU A 63 -31.95 5.11 33.45
C LEU A 63 -32.21 4.18 32.25
N VAL A 64 -31.21 4.00 31.40
CA VAL A 64 -31.22 2.97 30.35
C VAL A 64 -30.35 1.78 30.77
N ILE A 65 -30.92 0.58 30.80
CA ILE A 65 -30.18 -0.67 31.01
C ILE A 65 -30.12 -1.40 29.67
N SER A 66 -28.90 -1.65 29.17
CA SER A 66 -28.73 -2.20 27.83
C SER A 66 -27.51 -3.11 27.74
N PRO A 67 -27.56 -4.19 26.94
CA PRO A 67 -26.34 -4.86 26.50
C PRO A 67 -25.56 -3.97 25.52
N ALA A 68 -24.48 -4.51 24.93
CA ALA A 68 -23.73 -3.85 23.86
C ALA A 68 -24.58 -3.73 22.57
N MET A 69 -25.38 -2.66 22.45
CA MET A 69 -26.25 -2.39 21.31
C MET A 69 -26.52 -0.88 21.13
N SER A 70 -27.04 -0.51 19.96
CA SER A 70 -27.23 0.89 19.53
C SER A 70 -28.13 1.72 20.46
N ALA A 71 -29.18 1.14 21.06
CA ALA A 71 -30.06 1.89 21.98
C ALA A 71 -29.31 2.41 23.22
N GLY A 72 -28.42 1.61 23.81
CA GLY A 72 -27.58 2.04 24.92
C GLY A 72 -26.53 3.09 24.52
N GLU A 73 -26.08 3.09 23.26
CA GLU A 73 -25.15 4.09 22.73
C GLU A 73 -25.85 5.42 22.43
N LEU A 74 -27.06 5.38 21.87
CA LEU A 74 -27.92 6.54 21.68
C LEU A 74 -28.22 7.22 23.03
N ALA A 75 -28.61 6.45 24.05
CA ALA A 75 -28.85 6.97 25.40
C ALA A 75 -27.61 7.65 26.00
N GLY A 76 -26.43 7.03 25.83
CA GLY A 76 -25.16 7.61 26.27
C GLY A 76 -24.82 8.92 25.54
N ALA A 77 -25.11 9.00 24.24
CA ALA A 77 -24.91 10.20 23.43
C ALA A 77 -25.85 11.35 23.84
N LEU A 78 -27.07 11.02 24.24
CA LEU A 78 -28.07 11.98 24.75
C LEU A 78 -27.78 12.43 26.20
N GLY A 79 -26.76 11.88 26.86
CA GLY A 79 -26.43 12.21 28.25
C GLY A 79 -27.35 11.58 29.29
N VAL A 80 -28.18 10.62 28.90
CA VAL A 80 -29.03 9.85 29.82
C VAL A 80 -28.13 8.90 30.63
N PRO A 81 -28.38 8.66 31.94
CA PRO A 81 -27.68 7.63 32.69
C PRO A 81 -27.85 6.26 32.02
N VAL A 82 -26.74 5.55 31.76
CA VAL A 82 -26.78 4.22 31.16
C VAL A 82 -26.06 3.22 32.04
N TRP A 83 -26.70 2.09 32.33
CA TRP A 83 -26.02 0.92 32.88
C TRP A 83 -25.89 -0.13 31.78
N ARG A 84 -24.70 -0.18 31.19
CA ARG A 84 -24.38 -1.16 30.15
C ARG A 84 -23.89 -2.44 30.79
N PHE A 85 -24.49 -3.57 30.45
CA PHE A 85 -23.98 -4.88 30.84
C PHE A 85 -23.39 -5.64 29.65
N GLY A 86 -22.35 -6.42 29.90
CA GLY A 86 -21.65 -7.13 28.83
C GLY A 86 -20.23 -7.49 29.19
N THR A 87 -19.65 -8.40 28.41
CA THR A 87 -18.23 -8.69 28.49
C THR A 87 -17.41 -7.47 28.08
N ARG A 88 -16.14 -7.46 28.48
CA ARG A 88 -15.22 -6.41 28.09
C ARG A 88 -15.02 -6.40 26.57
N ASP A 89 -15.03 -5.22 25.98
CA ASP A 89 -14.80 -5.05 24.54
C ASP A 89 -13.85 -3.88 24.24
N TRP A 90 -13.48 -3.75 22.97
CA TRP A 90 -12.50 -2.78 22.50
C TRP A 90 -12.93 -1.32 22.73
N THR A 91 -14.23 -1.05 22.86
CA THR A 91 -14.75 0.32 23.02
C THR A 91 -14.41 0.92 24.38
N GLN A 92 -13.84 0.14 25.31
CA GLN A 92 -13.34 0.63 26.61
C GLN A 92 -11.90 1.15 26.56
N LEU A 93 -11.19 0.97 25.44
CA LEU A 93 -9.78 1.39 25.25
C LEU A 93 -8.85 0.95 26.40
N GLY A 94 -9.03 -0.26 26.92
CA GLY A 94 -8.22 -0.78 28.02
C GLY A 94 -8.52 -0.19 29.41
N THR A 95 -9.54 0.67 29.53
CA THR A 95 -9.97 1.27 30.81
C THR A 95 -11.16 0.52 31.42
N GLY A 96 -11.51 0.86 32.67
CA GLY A 96 -12.69 0.34 33.39
C GLY A 96 -13.99 1.10 33.08
N VAL A 97 -13.93 2.09 32.19
CA VAL A 97 -15.07 2.91 31.75
C VAL A 97 -15.14 2.93 30.21
N ARG A 98 -16.15 3.59 29.64
CA ARG A 98 -16.13 3.97 28.22
C ARG A 98 -15.85 5.46 28.11
N PRO A 99 -14.75 5.89 27.48
CA PRO A 99 -14.40 7.32 27.40
C PRO A 99 -15.36 8.13 26.53
N TRP A 100 -16.17 7.46 25.72
CA TRP A 100 -17.11 8.08 24.77
C TRP A 100 -18.40 8.60 25.42
N PHE A 101 -18.84 7.99 26.53
CA PHE A 101 -20.13 8.27 27.17
C PHE A 101 -19.97 8.42 28.68
N PRO A 102 -19.75 9.65 29.19
CA PRO A 102 -19.46 9.88 30.61
C PRO A 102 -20.55 9.42 31.58
N THR A 103 -21.80 9.33 31.11
CA THR A 103 -22.96 8.88 31.91
C THR A 103 -23.15 7.36 31.92
N MET A 104 -22.29 6.62 31.21
CA MET A 104 -22.39 5.17 31.08
C MET A 104 -21.55 4.44 32.13
N ARG A 105 -22.23 3.68 32.99
CA ARG A 105 -21.63 2.75 33.95
C ARG A 105 -21.63 1.34 33.39
N LEU A 106 -20.51 0.64 33.53
CA LEU A 106 -20.34 -0.73 33.04
C LEU A 106 -20.58 -1.75 34.15
N PHE A 107 -21.34 -2.80 33.82
CA PHE A 107 -21.60 -3.96 34.66
C PHE A 107 -21.13 -5.21 33.94
N GLN A 108 -19.98 -5.72 34.37
CA GLN A 108 -19.29 -6.78 33.65
C GLN A 108 -19.30 -8.03 34.53
N PRO A 109 -19.92 -9.14 34.07
CA PRO A 109 -19.80 -10.39 34.79
C PRO A 109 -18.34 -10.83 34.81
N ARG A 110 -17.94 -11.57 35.84
CA ARG A 110 -16.58 -12.11 35.90
C ARG A 110 -16.40 -13.16 34.80
N PRO A 111 -15.16 -13.43 34.37
CA PRO A 111 -14.90 -14.51 33.42
C PRO A 111 -15.50 -15.84 33.89
N GLY A 112 -16.38 -16.42 33.07
CA GLY A 112 -17.10 -17.67 33.38
C GLY A 112 -18.50 -17.48 34.00
N GLU A 113 -18.88 -16.25 34.37
CA GLU A 113 -20.25 -15.92 34.77
C GLU A 113 -21.07 -15.51 33.54
N GLY A 114 -22.35 -15.89 33.51
CA GLY A 114 -23.28 -15.42 32.48
C GLY A 114 -23.69 -13.96 32.67
N LEU A 115 -24.28 -13.36 31.63
CA LEU A 115 -24.74 -11.97 31.64
C LEU A 115 -25.79 -11.70 32.72
N GLU A 116 -26.55 -12.73 33.11
CA GLU A 116 -27.54 -12.69 34.20
C GLU A 116 -26.92 -12.28 35.55
N THR A 117 -25.65 -12.58 35.80
CA THR A 117 -24.96 -12.17 37.03
C THR A 117 -24.82 -10.66 37.12
N ALA A 118 -24.61 -9.98 35.98
CA ALA A 118 -24.60 -8.52 35.93
C ALA A 118 -25.99 -7.95 36.27
N LEU A 119 -27.07 -8.58 35.78
CA LEU A 119 -28.44 -8.18 36.08
C LEU A 119 -28.78 -8.33 37.58
N VAL A 120 -28.27 -9.38 38.25
CA VAL A 120 -28.40 -9.54 39.71
C VAL A 120 -27.68 -8.42 40.48
N GLN A 121 -26.46 -8.06 40.05
CA GLN A 121 -25.70 -6.96 40.67
C GLN A 121 -26.40 -5.62 40.49
N MET A 122 -26.91 -5.35 39.29
CA MET A 122 -27.69 -4.15 38.98
C MET A 122 -28.95 -4.08 39.86
N ALA A 123 -29.71 -5.18 39.98
CA ALA A 123 -30.89 -5.23 40.84
C ALA A 123 -30.58 -4.93 42.31
N LYS A 124 -29.45 -5.46 42.83
CA LYS A 124 -29.00 -5.19 44.21
C LYS A 124 -28.71 -3.70 44.42
N LEU A 125 -28.06 -3.05 43.45
CA LEU A 125 -27.79 -1.62 43.52
C LEU A 125 -29.07 -0.79 43.42
N LEU A 126 -29.99 -1.15 42.52
CA LEU A 126 -31.26 -0.45 42.37
C LEU A 126 -32.10 -0.52 43.65
N ARG A 127 -32.13 -1.68 44.32
CA ARG A 127 -32.78 -1.82 45.65
C ARG A 127 -32.12 -0.96 46.72
N ALA A 128 -30.80 -0.82 46.68
CA ALA A 128 -30.06 0.03 47.60
C ALA A 128 -30.33 1.52 47.35
N THR A 129 -30.54 1.93 46.10
CA THR A 129 -30.93 3.31 45.75
C THR A 129 -32.42 3.57 45.91
N ALA A 130 -33.27 2.54 45.87
CA ALA A 130 -34.72 2.63 46.07
C ALA A 130 -35.16 2.60 47.55
N SER A 131 -34.23 2.37 48.49
CA SER A 131 -34.55 2.45 49.93
C SER A 131 -34.75 3.90 50.39
N PRO A 132 -35.84 4.22 51.12
CA PRO A 132 -35.99 5.55 51.72
C PRO A 132 -34.94 5.76 52.81
N ARG A 133 -34.19 6.86 52.74
CA ARG A 133 -33.33 7.31 53.85
C ARG A 133 -34.18 7.57 55.10
N GLY A 134 -33.79 7.00 56.24
CA GLY A 134 -34.13 7.57 57.55
C GLY A 134 -33.98 6.68 58.78
N ARG A 135 -32.91 6.92 59.55
CA ARG A 135 -32.83 7.09 61.03
C ARG A 135 -31.66 6.33 61.69
N GLY A 136 -30.97 7.08 62.54
CA GLY A 136 -29.65 6.80 63.09
C GLY A 136 -29.54 5.63 64.06
N GLY A 137 -28.30 5.21 64.25
CA GLY A 137 -27.84 4.25 65.25
C GLY A 137 -26.31 4.15 65.22
N THR A 138 -25.69 4.57 66.31
CA THR A 138 -24.27 4.61 66.67
C THR A 138 -23.51 3.30 66.41
N PRO A 139 -22.19 3.30 66.09
CA PRO A 139 -21.42 2.06 66.05
C PRO A 139 -20.98 1.67 67.47
N ALA A 140 -21.50 0.57 67.99
CA ALA A 140 -20.96 -0.14 69.15
C ALA A 140 -20.10 -1.30 68.68
N GLY A 141 -18.95 -1.48 69.33
CA GLY A 141 -17.87 -2.36 68.94
C GLY A 141 -18.19 -3.86 69.04
N GLY A 142 -17.27 -4.63 68.45
CA GLY A 142 -17.26 -6.07 68.49
C GLY A 142 -16.01 -6.60 67.79
N ALA A 143 -14.86 -6.43 68.44
CA ALA A 143 -13.69 -7.22 68.14
C ALA A 143 -13.90 -8.66 68.60
N ALA A 144 -13.55 -9.63 67.75
CA ALA A 144 -12.85 -10.88 68.08
C ALA A 144 -13.20 -11.97 67.05
N GLY A 145 -12.17 -12.59 66.50
CA GLY A 145 -12.32 -13.78 65.67
C GLY A 145 -11.13 -14.00 64.75
N ALA A 146 -9.93 -14.10 65.33
CA ALA A 146 -8.79 -14.70 64.66
C ALA A 146 -9.15 -16.14 64.26
N GLY A 147 -8.78 -16.50 63.03
CA GLY A 147 -8.88 -17.84 62.48
C GLY A 147 -7.85 -17.95 61.38
N ASP A 148 -6.60 -18.19 61.80
CA ASP A 148 -5.50 -18.56 60.94
C ASP A 148 -5.88 -19.80 60.13
N GLY A 149 -5.88 -19.65 58.81
CA GLY A 149 -5.94 -20.73 57.85
C GLY A 149 -5.00 -20.37 56.72
N GLU A 150 -3.77 -20.88 56.79
CA GLU A 150 -2.83 -20.91 55.66
C GLU A 150 -3.56 -21.37 54.40
N THR A 151 -3.82 -20.44 53.48
CA THR A 151 -4.28 -20.81 52.15
C THR A 151 -3.08 -21.42 51.43
N ALA A 152 -3.04 -22.76 51.38
CA ALA A 152 -2.15 -23.51 50.52
C ALA A 152 -2.12 -22.84 49.13
N ASP A 153 -0.92 -22.57 48.60
CA ASP A 153 -0.78 -21.96 47.28
C ASP A 153 -1.54 -22.86 46.28
N PRO A 154 -2.57 -22.35 45.57
CA PRO A 154 -3.35 -23.17 44.66
C PRO A 154 -2.45 -23.90 43.68
N ASP A 155 -2.74 -25.19 43.50
CA ASP A 155 -2.08 -26.09 42.54
C ASP A 155 -1.72 -25.35 41.23
N PRO A 156 -0.44 -25.32 40.83
CA PRO A 156 0.00 -24.62 39.62
C PRO A 156 -0.74 -25.05 38.35
N ASP A 157 -1.23 -26.28 38.27
CA ASP A 157 -2.04 -26.75 37.14
C ASP A 157 -3.41 -26.06 37.10
N ARG A 158 -4.07 -25.95 38.26
CA ARG A 158 -5.32 -25.20 38.40
C ARG A 158 -5.12 -23.70 38.15
N LEU A 159 -4.00 -23.14 38.58
CA LEU A 159 -3.64 -21.74 38.26
C LEU A 159 -3.45 -21.55 36.76
N LEU A 160 -2.83 -22.50 36.07
CA LEU A 160 -2.64 -22.48 34.63
C LEU A 160 -3.97 -22.58 33.88
N GLU A 161 -4.86 -23.48 34.27
CA GLU A 161 -6.21 -23.59 33.71
C GLU A 161 -7.00 -22.27 33.85
N GLN A 162 -6.95 -21.66 35.04
CA GLN A 162 -7.57 -20.35 35.29
C GLN A 162 -6.93 -19.25 34.43
N ALA A 163 -5.60 -19.26 34.27
CA ALA A 163 -4.89 -18.31 33.41
C ALA A 163 -5.32 -18.45 31.94
N VAL A 164 -5.46 -19.68 31.44
CA VAL A 164 -5.93 -19.98 30.08
C VAL A 164 -7.37 -19.54 29.88
N ALA A 165 -8.26 -19.84 30.83
CA ALA A 165 -9.65 -19.42 30.80
C ALA A 165 -9.78 -17.88 30.79
N ALA A 166 -9.04 -17.21 31.67
CA ALA A 166 -9.00 -15.74 31.72
C ALA A 166 -8.44 -15.14 30.42
N HIS A 167 -7.42 -15.77 29.83
CA HIS A 167 -6.83 -15.35 28.55
C HIS A 167 -7.87 -15.47 27.41
N ARG A 168 -8.55 -16.62 27.28
CA ARG A 168 -9.61 -16.84 26.28
C ARG A 168 -10.79 -15.89 26.47
N ALA A 169 -11.11 -15.54 27.71
CA ALA A 169 -12.16 -14.58 28.04
C ALA A 169 -11.77 -13.10 27.87
N GLY A 170 -10.58 -12.80 27.33
CA GLY A 170 -10.10 -11.42 27.13
C GLY A 170 -9.72 -10.68 28.42
N SER A 171 -9.67 -11.39 29.55
CA SER A 171 -9.31 -10.83 30.86
C SER A 171 -7.80 -10.81 31.04
N PHE A 172 -7.13 -10.04 30.17
CA PHE A 172 -5.69 -10.04 30.02
C PHE A 172 -4.90 -9.69 31.29
N ALA A 173 -5.38 -8.75 32.11
CA ALA A 173 -4.73 -8.41 33.38
C ALA A 173 -4.77 -9.59 34.38
N VAL A 174 -5.91 -10.28 34.45
CA VAL A 174 -6.08 -11.45 35.32
C VAL A 174 -5.24 -12.62 34.81
N ALA A 175 -5.28 -12.88 33.51
CA ALA A 175 -4.47 -13.90 32.87
C ALA A 175 -2.97 -13.66 33.10
N ALA A 176 -2.49 -12.43 32.92
CA ALA A 176 -1.10 -12.06 33.14
C ALA A 176 -0.68 -12.35 34.59
N HIS A 177 -1.49 -11.90 35.57
CA HIS A 177 -1.21 -12.17 36.98
C HIS A 177 -1.16 -13.67 37.30
N LEU A 178 -2.11 -14.45 36.77
CA LEU A 178 -2.16 -15.90 36.98
C LEU A 178 -0.96 -16.61 36.33
N TYR A 179 -0.57 -16.21 35.11
CA TYR A 179 0.64 -16.75 34.49
C TYR A 179 1.90 -16.44 35.31
N GLU A 180 2.06 -15.22 35.85
CA GLU A 180 3.21 -14.92 36.73
C GLU A 180 3.22 -15.80 37.97
N ARG A 181 2.05 -16.10 38.55
CA ARG A 181 1.95 -17.03 39.68
C ARG A 181 2.31 -18.45 39.31
N VAL A 182 1.88 -18.95 38.15
CA VAL A 182 2.32 -20.27 37.64
C VAL A 182 3.84 -20.28 37.46
N LEU A 183 4.41 -19.23 36.88
CA LEU A 183 5.85 -19.12 36.64
C LEU A 183 6.67 -18.91 37.92
N ALA A 184 6.10 -18.33 38.98
CA ALA A 184 6.74 -18.28 40.29
C ALA A 184 6.94 -19.68 40.89
N HIS A 185 6.01 -20.60 40.63
CA HIS A 185 6.09 -22.00 41.08
C HIS A 185 6.90 -22.88 40.13
N ARG A 186 6.68 -22.70 38.82
CA ARG A 186 7.32 -23.46 37.74
C ARG A 186 7.93 -22.49 36.72
N PRO A 187 9.14 -21.94 36.99
CA PRO A 187 9.76 -20.92 36.13
C PRO A 187 10.03 -21.34 34.69
N ARG A 188 10.05 -22.66 34.43
CA ARG A 188 10.28 -23.26 33.11
C ARG A 188 9.04 -23.98 32.55
N ASP A 189 7.85 -23.68 33.05
CA ASP A 189 6.61 -24.26 32.50
C ASP A 189 6.41 -23.80 31.05
N PRO A 190 6.50 -24.71 30.06
CA PRO A 190 6.52 -24.32 28.64
C PRO A 190 5.16 -23.76 28.18
N VAL A 191 4.05 -24.19 28.77
CA VAL A 191 2.71 -23.72 28.39
C VAL A 191 2.45 -22.33 28.97
N ALA A 192 2.77 -22.11 30.25
CA ALA A 192 2.64 -20.81 30.89
C ALA A 192 3.55 -19.76 30.24
N LEU A 193 4.81 -20.12 29.92
CA LEU A 193 5.74 -19.24 29.19
C LEU A 193 5.23 -18.89 27.79
N HIS A 194 4.74 -19.88 27.04
CA HIS A 194 4.21 -19.66 25.69
C HIS A 194 2.99 -18.75 25.70
N LEU A 195 1.99 -19.05 26.53
CA LEU A 195 0.73 -18.32 26.55
C LEU A 195 0.85 -16.93 27.19
N SER A 196 1.69 -16.76 28.22
CA SER A 196 2.01 -15.43 28.77
C SER A 196 2.82 -14.57 27.80
N GLY A 197 3.63 -15.18 26.95
CA GLY A 197 4.33 -14.50 25.86
C GLY A 197 3.39 -14.06 24.74
N LEU A 198 2.45 -14.92 24.31
CA LEU A 198 1.39 -14.54 23.37
C LEU A 198 0.53 -13.40 23.92
N LEU A 199 0.17 -13.48 25.20
CA LEU A 199 -0.58 -12.42 25.88
C LEU A 199 0.17 -11.08 25.85
N ALA A 200 1.47 -11.10 26.18
CA ALA A 200 2.30 -9.90 26.14
C ALA A 200 2.36 -9.30 24.73
N HIS A 201 2.46 -10.13 23.68
CA HIS A 201 2.38 -9.67 22.30
C HIS A 201 1.01 -9.03 21.98
N GLN A 202 -0.09 -9.67 22.35
CA GLN A 202 -1.46 -9.14 22.15
C GLN A 202 -1.71 -7.83 22.88
N THR A 203 -1.08 -7.61 24.04
CA THR A 203 -1.24 -6.40 24.84
C THR A 203 -0.20 -5.31 24.53
N GLY A 204 0.52 -5.40 23.40
CA GLY A 204 1.43 -4.35 22.96
C GLY A 204 2.83 -4.38 23.58
N ALA A 205 3.26 -5.51 24.14
CA ALA A 205 4.62 -5.75 24.64
C ALA A 205 5.32 -6.90 23.88
N PRO A 206 5.52 -6.77 22.55
CA PRO A 206 5.99 -7.86 21.69
C PRO A 206 7.41 -8.35 22.02
N GLU A 207 8.32 -7.50 22.49
CA GLU A 207 9.68 -7.91 22.90
C GLU A 207 9.66 -8.79 24.15
N ARG A 208 8.79 -8.45 25.10
CA ARG A 208 8.56 -9.27 26.30
C ARG A 208 7.87 -10.58 25.93
N GLY A 209 6.97 -10.52 24.94
CA GLY A 209 6.34 -11.69 24.34
C GLY A 209 7.37 -12.65 23.73
N GLU A 210 8.25 -12.13 22.88
CA GLU A 210 9.32 -12.92 22.25
C GLU A 210 10.21 -13.61 23.28
N ALA A 211 10.68 -12.87 24.30
CA ALA A 211 11.54 -13.42 25.34
C ALA A 211 10.89 -14.61 26.07
N ARG A 212 9.60 -14.51 26.39
CA ARG A 212 8.84 -15.57 27.07
C ARG A 212 8.59 -16.79 26.18
N ILE A 213 8.19 -16.59 24.93
CA ILE A 213 7.97 -17.72 24.02
C ILE A 213 9.31 -18.39 23.67
N ALA A 214 10.41 -17.63 23.58
CA ALA A 214 11.75 -18.20 23.42
C ALA A 214 12.15 -19.05 24.63
N ALA A 215 11.81 -18.63 25.85
CA ALA A 215 12.01 -19.45 27.05
C ALA A 215 11.13 -20.71 27.04
N ALA A 216 9.90 -20.64 26.52
CA ALA A 216 9.04 -21.82 26.34
C ALA A 216 9.67 -22.84 25.39
N VAL A 217 10.19 -22.38 24.25
CA VAL A 217 10.90 -23.23 23.28
C VAL A 217 12.18 -23.82 23.88
N ALA A 218 12.91 -23.08 24.71
CA ALA A 218 14.09 -23.60 25.38
C ALA A 218 13.75 -24.67 26.44
N ALA A 219 12.59 -24.54 27.10
CA ALA A 219 12.11 -25.50 28.08
C ALA A 219 11.52 -26.77 27.44
N ALA A 220 10.91 -26.66 26.26
CA ALA A 220 10.35 -27.78 25.49
C ALA A 220 10.64 -27.61 23.98
N PRO A 221 11.82 -28.03 23.49
CA PRO A 221 12.23 -27.86 22.10
C PRO A 221 11.31 -28.51 21.04
N GLU A 222 10.58 -29.55 21.42
CA GLU A 222 9.59 -30.26 20.60
C GLU A 222 8.21 -29.59 20.53
N TYR A 223 8.02 -28.47 21.24
CA TYR A 223 6.75 -27.76 21.29
C TYR A 223 6.51 -26.92 20.01
N ALA A 224 6.07 -27.58 18.93
CA ALA A 224 5.90 -26.99 17.62
C ALA A 224 5.06 -25.70 17.60
N THR A 225 3.95 -25.65 18.36
CA THR A 225 3.07 -24.47 18.46
C THR A 225 3.80 -23.25 19.06
N ALA A 226 4.71 -23.45 20.01
CA ALA A 226 5.52 -22.37 20.57
C ALA A 226 6.54 -21.84 19.54
N HIS A 227 7.14 -22.70 18.70
CA HIS A 227 7.98 -22.26 17.59
C HIS A 227 7.22 -21.41 16.56
N ILE A 228 6.00 -21.82 16.20
CA ILE A 228 5.12 -21.04 15.29
C ILE A 228 4.81 -19.68 15.92
N SER A 229 4.41 -19.67 17.19
CA SER A 229 4.06 -18.43 17.90
C SER A 229 5.25 -17.49 18.03
N LEU A 230 6.44 -18.01 18.35
CA LEU A 230 7.68 -17.23 18.41
C LEU A 230 8.02 -16.65 17.03
N GLY A 231 7.84 -17.44 15.97
CA GLY A 231 8.02 -16.98 14.60
C GLY A 231 7.08 -15.83 14.24
N ASN A 232 5.80 -15.93 14.60
CA ASN A 232 4.80 -14.87 14.35
C ASN A 232 5.17 -13.57 15.08
N VAL A 233 5.55 -13.65 16.36
CA VAL A 233 5.99 -12.47 17.13
C VAL A 233 7.25 -11.86 16.52
N ARG A 234 8.21 -12.70 16.10
CA ARG A 234 9.43 -12.24 15.42
C ARG A 234 9.13 -11.56 14.08
N LEU A 235 8.15 -12.04 13.31
CA LEU A 235 7.72 -11.35 12.09
C LEU A 235 7.14 -9.98 12.39
N ALA A 236 6.27 -9.87 13.40
CA ALA A 236 5.71 -8.60 13.83
C ALA A 236 6.79 -7.60 14.29
N LEU A 237 7.90 -8.11 14.85
CA LEU A 237 9.08 -7.33 15.23
C LEU A 237 10.07 -7.06 14.08
N GLY A 238 9.74 -7.44 12.84
CA GLY A 238 10.62 -7.26 11.67
C GLY A 238 11.82 -8.24 11.61
N ARG A 239 11.86 -9.26 12.47
CA ARG A 239 12.95 -10.24 12.58
C ARG A 239 12.71 -11.47 11.69
N ALA A 240 12.48 -11.23 10.40
CA ALA A 240 12.04 -12.25 9.44
C ALA A 240 12.99 -13.46 9.34
N GLY A 241 14.32 -13.25 9.42
CA GLY A 241 15.31 -14.34 9.41
C GLY A 241 15.16 -15.30 10.60
N ALA A 242 14.99 -14.74 11.81
CA ALA A 242 14.78 -15.52 13.03
C ALA A 242 13.40 -16.21 13.06
N ALA A 243 12.39 -15.58 12.46
CA ALA A 243 11.08 -16.18 12.28
C ALA A 243 11.13 -17.40 11.34
N ALA A 244 11.78 -17.25 10.19
CA ALA A 244 11.96 -18.33 9.22
C ALA A 244 12.68 -19.54 9.81
N ALA A 245 13.67 -19.33 10.70
CA ALA A 245 14.32 -20.42 11.44
C ALA A 245 13.33 -21.16 12.35
N GLY A 246 12.52 -20.43 13.13
CA GLY A 246 11.50 -21.01 14.01
C GLY A 246 10.44 -21.81 13.25
N PHE A 247 9.92 -21.29 12.13
CA PHE A 247 8.95 -22.03 11.32
C PHE A 247 9.54 -23.29 10.68
N ARG A 248 10.82 -23.28 10.27
CA ARG A 248 11.49 -24.49 9.78
C ARG A 248 11.57 -25.56 10.87
N THR A 249 11.87 -25.18 12.11
CA THR A 249 11.86 -26.12 13.24
C THR A 249 10.45 -26.66 13.50
N ALA A 250 9.43 -25.80 13.50
CA ALA A 250 8.03 -26.23 13.62
C ALA A 250 7.64 -27.23 12.52
N LEU A 251 8.10 -27.02 11.28
CA LEU A 251 7.85 -27.91 10.14
C LEU A 251 8.68 -29.20 10.19
N ALA A 252 9.85 -29.20 10.85
CA ALA A 252 10.57 -30.45 11.11
C ALA A 252 9.80 -31.34 12.10
N LEU A 253 9.13 -30.73 13.08
CA LEU A 253 8.27 -31.42 14.05
C LEU A 253 6.90 -31.80 13.45
N GLN A 254 6.33 -30.94 12.60
CA GLN A 254 5.02 -31.11 11.97
C GLN A 254 5.07 -30.75 10.47
N PRO A 255 5.53 -31.66 9.60
CA PRO A 255 5.78 -31.36 8.17
C PRO A 255 4.57 -30.91 7.34
N GLY A 256 3.36 -31.25 7.78
CA GLY A 256 2.09 -30.93 7.13
C GLY A 256 1.34 -29.74 7.73
N ASN A 257 1.93 -29.00 8.68
CA ASN A 257 1.24 -27.87 9.30
C ASN A 257 1.08 -26.70 8.30
N ALA A 258 -0.12 -26.52 7.75
CA ALA A 258 -0.43 -25.54 6.72
C ALA A 258 -0.19 -24.08 7.16
N ALA A 259 -0.48 -23.76 8.42
CA ALA A 259 -0.21 -22.45 9.00
C ALA A 259 1.30 -22.17 9.08
N ALA A 260 2.10 -23.13 9.55
CA ALA A 260 3.56 -22.99 9.60
C ALA A 260 4.19 -22.88 8.20
N LEU A 261 3.67 -23.60 7.20
CA LEU A 261 4.07 -23.47 5.80
C LEU A 261 3.79 -22.06 5.26
N THR A 262 2.59 -21.54 5.51
CA THR A 262 2.19 -20.18 5.10
C THR A 262 3.04 -19.13 5.79
N ASN A 263 3.28 -19.25 7.10
CA ASN A 263 4.07 -18.28 7.85
C ASN A 263 5.55 -18.32 7.47
N LEU A 264 6.12 -19.49 7.13
CA LEU A 264 7.46 -19.56 6.55
C LEU A 264 7.51 -18.88 5.18
N GLY A 265 6.48 -19.05 4.34
CA GLY A 265 6.34 -18.33 3.08
C GLY A 265 6.34 -16.81 3.28
N ASN A 266 5.50 -16.30 4.19
CA ASN A 266 5.43 -14.88 4.54
C ASN A 266 6.77 -14.35 5.09
N ALA A 267 7.49 -15.14 5.88
CA ALA A 267 8.82 -14.78 6.36
C ALA A 267 9.86 -14.70 5.25
N LEU A 268 9.78 -15.57 4.24
CA LEU A 268 10.65 -15.51 3.07
C LEU A 268 10.30 -14.32 2.17
N ASP A 269 9.02 -14.00 2.00
CA ASP A 269 8.58 -12.80 1.30
C ASP A 269 9.11 -11.53 1.95
N ALA A 270 9.08 -11.44 3.29
CA ALA A 270 9.65 -10.32 4.04
C ALA A 270 11.18 -10.22 3.92
N LEU A 271 11.85 -11.29 3.49
CA LEU A 271 13.27 -11.33 3.14
C LEU A 271 13.51 -11.15 1.63
N GLU A 272 12.51 -10.71 0.89
CA GLU A 272 12.52 -10.54 -0.58
C GLU A 272 12.79 -11.85 -1.35
N ARG A 273 12.54 -13.01 -0.73
CA ARG A 273 12.75 -14.34 -1.30
C ARG A 273 11.45 -14.98 -1.81
N SER A 274 10.66 -14.22 -2.57
CA SER A 274 9.33 -14.63 -3.06
C SER A 274 9.36 -15.93 -3.88
N GLY A 275 10.44 -16.17 -4.63
CA GLY A 275 10.63 -17.42 -5.39
C GLY A 275 10.63 -18.68 -4.50
N ALA A 276 11.15 -18.56 -3.28
CA ALA A 276 11.17 -19.65 -2.31
C ALA A 276 9.86 -19.76 -1.48
N ALA A 277 9.05 -18.69 -1.43
CA ALA A 277 7.76 -18.69 -0.75
C ALA A 277 6.68 -19.45 -1.52
N VAL A 278 6.63 -19.30 -2.85
CA VAL A 278 5.64 -19.97 -3.73
C VAL A 278 5.51 -21.49 -3.49
N PRO A 279 6.58 -22.31 -3.48
CA PRO A 279 6.44 -23.74 -3.23
C PRO A 279 5.92 -24.06 -1.82
N LEU A 280 6.17 -23.21 -0.83
CA LEU A 280 5.64 -23.39 0.53
C LEU A 280 4.14 -23.11 0.59
N HIS A 281 3.67 -22.02 -0.03
CA HIS A 281 2.25 -21.74 -0.09
C HIS A 281 1.49 -22.80 -0.89
N ARG A 282 2.07 -23.32 -1.98
CA ARG A 282 1.47 -24.48 -2.70
C ARG A 282 1.34 -25.71 -1.82
N ARG A 283 2.37 -26.02 -1.02
CA ARG A 283 2.29 -27.10 -0.01
C ARG A 283 1.24 -26.81 1.06
N ALA A 284 1.10 -25.56 1.51
CA ALA A 284 0.08 -25.17 2.47
C ALA A 284 -1.32 -25.40 1.92
N THR A 285 -1.59 -24.97 0.67
CA THR A 285 -2.89 -25.20 0.01
C THR A 285 -3.19 -26.67 -0.28
N ALA A 286 -2.17 -27.53 -0.33
CA ALA A 286 -2.34 -28.97 -0.47
C ALA A 286 -2.57 -29.66 0.88
N ALA A 287 -1.92 -29.16 1.94
CA ALA A 287 -2.09 -29.67 3.30
C ALA A 287 -3.43 -29.26 3.91
N ASP A 288 -3.90 -28.05 3.62
CA ASP A 288 -5.23 -27.56 3.97
C ASP A 288 -5.87 -26.88 2.75
N PRO A 289 -6.71 -27.62 2.00
CA PRO A 289 -7.40 -27.09 0.83
C PRO A 289 -8.42 -25.98 1.13
N ASP A 290 -8.84 -25.75 2.38
CA ASP A 290 -9.84 -24.77 2.77
C ASP A 290 -9.23 -23.49 3.36
N LEU A 291 -7.93 -23.50 3.65
CA LEU A 291 -7.18 -22.34 4.16
C LEU A 291 -7.08 -21.21 3.12
N ALA A 292 -8.07 -20.33 3.09
CA ALA A 292 -8.17 -19.21 2.16
C ALA A 292 -6.92 -18.30 2.18
N GLU A 293 -6.36 -18.05 3.36
CA GLU A 293 -5.16 -17.22 3.54
C GLU A 293 -3.94 -17.77 2.78
N ALA A 294 -3.78 -19.10 2.72
CA ALA A 294 -2.68 -19.72 1.98
C ALA A 294 -2.78 -19.45 0.47
N TYR A 295 -4.00 -19.43 -0.08
CA TYR A 295 -4.24 -19.08 -1.48
C TYR A 295 -4.00 -17.59 -1.75
N ASP A 296 -4.40 -16.70 -0.84
CA ASP A 296 -4.18 -15.26 -1.01
C ASP A 296 -2.68 -14.92 -0.94
N ASN A 297 -1.96 -15.51 0.03
CA ASN A 297 -0.51 -15.36 0.15
C ASN A 297 0.24 -15.98 -1.04
N LEU A 298 -0.23 -17.12 -1.56
CA LEU A 298 0.28 -17.68 -2.83
C LEU A 298 0.12 -16.67 -3.98
N GLY A 299 -1.06 -16.06 -4.10
CA GLY A 299 -1.33 -15.06 -5.12
C GLY A 299 -0.44 -13.83 -5.00
N ALA A 300 -0.25 -13.32 -3.77
CA ALA A 300 0.63 -12.19 -3.49
C ALA A 300 2.10 -12.50 -3.83
N ALA A 301 2.60 -13.69 -3.47
CA ALA A 301 3.96 -14.12 -3.82
C ALA A 301 4.14 -14.26 -5.34
N LEU A 302 3.14 -14.80 -6.05
CA LEU A 302 3.15 -14.89 -7.52
C LEU A 302 3.12 -13.52 -8.19
N ALA A 303 2.33 -12.59 -7.65
CA ALA A 303 2.25 -11.20 -8.11
C ALA A 303 3.61 -10.49 -7.99
N ARG A 304 4.34 -10.66 -6.88
CA ARG A 304 5.71 -10.12 -6.72
C ARG A 304 6.70 -10.68 -7.74
N LEU A 305 6.46 -11.87 -8.26
CA LEU A 305 7.25 -12.49 -9.33
C LEU A 305 6.75 -12.14 -10.75
N GLY A 306 5.77 -11.23 -10.88
CA GLY A 306 5.17 -10.85 -12.16
C GLY A 306 4.30 -11.94 -12.81
N ARG A 307 3.98 -13.02 -12.09
CA ARG A 307 3.19 -14.16 -12.59
C ARG A 307 1.68 -13.87 -12.42
N TRP A 308 1.22 -12.76 -13.00
CA TRP A 308 -0.11 -12.18 -12.77
C TRP A 308 -1.27 -13.14 -13.06
N GLY A 309 -1.17 -13.94 -14.12
CA GLY A 309 -2.22 -14.91 -14.47
C GLY A 309 -2.37 -16.05 -13.44
N GLU A 310 -1.27 -16.45 -12.79
CA GLU A 310 -1.34 -17.40 -11.68
C GLU A 310 -1.81 -16.73 -10.39
N ALA A 311 -1.41 -15.48 -10.16
CA ALA A 311 -1.87 -14.69 -9.03
C ALA A 311 -3.40 -14.51 -9.05
N GLU A 312 -3.99 -14.14 -10.21
CA GLU A 312 -5.45 -14.06 -10.39
C GLU A 312 -6.14 -15.36 -9.97
N ARG A 313 -5.64 -16.50 -10.45
CA ARG A 313 -6.22 -17.82 -10.12
C ARG A 313 -6.14 -18.12 -8.62
N ALA A 314 -5.02 -17.81 -7.97
CA ALA A 314 -4.83 -18.03 -6.55
C ALA A 314 -5.75 -17.13 -5.70
N HIS A 315 -5.83 -15.83 -5.98
CA HIS A 315 -6.76 -14.93 -5.29
C HIS A 315 -8.21 -15.35 -5.51
N ALA A 316 -8.59 -15.77 -6.72
CA ALA A 316 -9.93 -16.30 -6.99
C ALA A 316 -10.24 -17.58 -6.20
N GLN A 317 -9.25 -18.44 -5.94
CA GLN A 317 -9.41 -19.61 -5.06
C GLN A 317 -9.61 -19.17 -3.60
N ALA A 318 -8.83 -18.19 -3.11
CA ALA A 318 -8.99 -17.63 -1.77
C ALA A 318 -10.42 -17.10 -1.56
N LEU A 319 -10.91 -16.31 -2.52
CA LEU A 319 -12.22 -15.67 -2.47
C LEU A 319 -13.41 -16.64 -2.63
N ARG A 320 -13.21 -17.81 -3.25
CA ARG A 320 -14.22 -18.88 -3.24
C ARG A 320 -14.43 -19.47 -1.85
N ARG A 321 -13.38 -19.52 -1.04
CA ARG A 321 -13.40 -20.08 0.33
C ARG A 321 -13.81 -19.05 1.36
N ALA A 322 -13.31 -17.82 1.20
CA ALA A 322 -13.63 -16.69 2.06
C ALA A 322 -14.09 -15.49 1.22
N PRO A 323 -15.37 -15.44 0.80
CA PRO A 323 -15.90 -14.32 -0.01
C PRO A 323 -15.88 -12.95 0.67
N ALA A 324 -15.76 -12.94 2.01
CA ALA A 324 -15.64 -11.74 2.83
C ALA A 324 -14.18 -11.29 3.07
N LEU A 325 -13.19 -11.98 2.48
CA LEU A 325 -11.78 -11.60 2.60
C LEU A 325 -11.49 -10.32 1.81
N GLU A 326 -11.53 -9.18 2.49
CA GLU A 326 -11.35 -7.84 1.92
C GLU A 326 -10.03 -7.68 1.14
N ALA A 327 -8.91 -8.09 1.77
CA ALA A 327 -7.58 -8.02 1.17
C ALA A 327 -7.48 -8.83 -0.14
N GLY A 328 -8.14 -9.99 -0.20
CA GLY A 328 -8.17 -10.82 -1.40
C GLY A 328 -8.87 -10.14 -2.58
N TRP A 329 -9.91 -9.34 -2.33
CA TRP A 329 -10.58 -8.55 -3.38
C TRP A 329 -9.69 -7.40 -3.90
N VAL A 330 -8.93 -6.75 -3.01
CA VAL A 330 -7.93 -5.73 -3.41
C VAL A 330 -6.83 -6.38 -4.26
N ASN A 331 -6.27 -7.50 -3.80
CA ASN A 331 -5.21 -8.20 -4.52
C ASN A 331 -5.68 -8.70 -5.90
N LEU A 332 -6.91 -9.24 -5.98
CA LEU A 332 -7.53 -9.62 -7.25
C LEU A 332 -7.72 -8.42 -8.19
N SER A 333 -8.16 -7.27 -7.66
CA SER A 333 -8.29 -6.03 -8.45
C SER A 333 -6.95 -5.62 -9.05
N VAL A 334 -5.87 -5.65 -8.27
CA VAL A 334 -4.52 -5.35 -8.75
C VAL A 334 -4.06 -6.34 -9.81
N ALA A 335 -4.26 -7.65 -9.61
CA ALA A 335 -3.90 -8.67 -10.59
C ALA A 335 -4.65 -8.51 -11.92
N LEU A 336 -5.97 -8.23 -11.86
CA LEU A 336 -6.80 -8.01 -13.05
C LEU A 336 -6.39 -6.74 -13.81
N ARG A 337 -6.03 -5.68 -13.09
CA ARG A 337 -5.50 -4.43 -13.69
C ARG A 337 -4.23 -4.73 -14.49
N ARG A 338 -3.27 -5.42 -13.89
CA ARG A 338 -2.00 -5.85 -14.53
C ARG A 338 -2.17 -6.80 -15.72
N LEU A 339 -3.31 -7.48 -15.79
CA LEU A 339 -3.67 -8.35 -16.92
C LEU A 339 -4.41 -7.58 -18.04
N GLY A 340 -4.51 -6.24 -17.95
CA GLY A 340 -5.22 -5.42 -18.93
C GLY A 340 -6.73 -5.61 -18.91
N ARG A 341 -7.32 -5.97 -17.75
CA ARG A 341 -8.77 -6.20 -17.58
C ARG A 341 -9.39 -5.16 -16.64
N PRO A 342 -9.39 -3.86 -17.01
CA PRO A 342 -9.75 -2.76 -16.11
C PRO A 342 -11.20 -2.85 -15.59
N ASP A 343 -12.16 -3.26 -16.41
CA ASP A 343 -13.56 -3.41 -15.97
C ASP A 343 -13.73 -4.48 -14.88
N ALA A 344 -12.98 -5.58 -14.99
CA ALA A 344 -13.00 -6.64 -13.98
C ALA A 344 -12.28 -6.19 -12.71
N ALA A 345 -11.17 -5.46 -12.85
CA ALA A 345 -10.45 -4.86 -11.73
C ALA A 345 -11.33 -3.87 -10.95
N GLU A 346 -12.13 -3.05 -11.63
CA GLU A 346 -13.03 -2.08 -11.01
C GLU A 346 -14.16 -2.79 -10.23
N ARG A 347 -14.72 -3.88 -10.78
CA ARG A 347 -15.71 -4.69 -10.05
C ARG A 347 -15.12 -5.30 -8.77
N ALA A 348 -13.91 -5.86 -8.84
CA ALA A 348 -13.22 -6.41 -7.68
C ALA A 348 -12.90 -5.33 -6.62
N GLY A 349 -12.41 -4.16 -7.05
CA GLY A 349 -12.11 -3.03 -6.16
C GLY A 349 -13.36 -2.48 -5.49
N ARG A 350 -14.49 -2.37 -6.21
CA ARG A 350 -15.80 -2.01 -5.64
C ARG A 350 -16.25 -3.02 -4.59
N ARG A 351 -16.03 -4.32 -4.80
CA ARG A 351 -16.37 -5.34 -3.83
C ARG A 351 -15.53 -5.23 -2.55
N ALA A 352 -14.22 -4.98 -2.67
CA ALA A 352 -13.36 -4.73 -1.53
C ALA A 352 -13.86 -3.54 -0.68
N LEU A 353 -14.17 -2.41 -1.32
CA LEU A 353 -14.64 -1.20 -0.63
C LEU A 353 -16.07 -1.31 -0.11
N ALA A 354 -16.89 -2.22 -0.64
CA ALA A 354 -18.20 -2.53 -0.06
C ALA A 354 -18.09 -3.35 1.23
N LEU A 355 -17.06 -4.19 1.35
CA LEU A 355 -16.78 -4.97 2.56
C LEU A 355 -16.07 -4.12 3.62
N ALA A 356 -15.09 -3.31 3.21
CA ALA A 356 -14.35 -2.39 4.07
C ALA A 356 -14.30 -0.97 3.47
N PRO A 357 -15.30 -0.12 3.78
CA PRO A 357 -15.38 1.24 3.23
C PRO A 357 -14.26 2.18 3.65
N ALA A 358 -13.52 1.87 4.72
CA ALA A 358 -12.40 2.68 5.23
C ALA A 358 -11.02 2.17 4.78
N LEU A 359 -10.95 1.17 3.89
CA LEU A 359 -9.70 0.55 3.47
C LEU A 359 -8.90 1.46 2.52
N ALA A 360 -7.92 2.20 3.04
CA ALA A 360 -7.11 3.16 2.29
C ALA A 360 -6.38 2.53 1.10
N ASP A 361 -5.78 1.34 1.27
CA ASP A 361 -5.14 0.57 0.19
C ASP A 361 -6.12 0.29 -0.97
N GLY A 362 -7.37 -0.06 -0.65
CA GLY A 362 -8.43 -0.30 -1.63
C GLY A 362 -8.82 0.98 -2.38
N MET A 363 -8.92 2.11 -1.68
CA MET A 363 -9.23 3.42 -2.27
C MET A 363 -8.10 3.89 -3.18
N ALA A 364 -6.84 3.78 -2.74
CA ALA A 364 -5.67 4.19 -3.50
C ALA A 364 -5.50 3.37 -4.78
N ASN A 365 -5.72 2.05 -4.71
CA ASN A 365 -5.69 1.17 -5.87
C ASN A 365 -6.81 1.49 -6.87
N ARG A 366 -8.02 1.81 -6.38
CA ARG A 366 -9.12 2.25 -7.24
C ARG A 366 -8.83 3.60 -7.90
N GLY A 367 -8.26 4.56 -7.16
CA GLY A 367 -7.81 5.84 -7.71
C GLY A 367 -6.78 5.66 -8.84
N ARG A 368 -5.81 4.76 -8.65
CA ARG A 368 -4.84 4.39 -9.69
C ARG A 368 -5.52 3.83 -10.95
N LEU A 369 -6.44 2.87 -10.77
CA LEU A 369 -7.17 2.25 -11.87
C LEU A 369 -7.98 3.29 -12.67
N LEU A 370 -8.70 4.18 -11.99
CA LEU A 370 -9.49 5.23 -12.63
C LEU A 370 -8.63 6.20 -13.44
N ARG A 371 -7.45 6.57 -12.92
CA ARG A 371 -6.47 7.38 -13.68
C ARG A 371 -6.01 6.65 -14.94
N GLU A 372 -5.70 5.36 -14.84
CA GLU A 372 -5.27 4.56 -16.00
C GLU A 372 -6.40 4.39 -17.04
N MET A 373 -7.66 4.48 -16.63
CA MET A 373 -8.83 4.54 -17.51
C MET A 373 -9.11 5.96 -18.04
N GLY A 374 -8.37 6.99 -17.61
CA GLY A 374 -8.52 8.38 -18.03
C GLY A 374 -9.59 9.17 -17.28
N ASP A 375 -10.17 8.63 -16.21
CA ASP A 375 -11.12 9.35 -15.34
C ASP A 375 -10.36 10.02 -14.17
N ASP A 376 -9.64 11.09 -14.50
CA ASP A 376 -8.81 11.85 -13.55
C ASP A 376 -9.63 12.46 -12.41
N GLY A 377 -10.89 12.84 -12.68
CA GLY A 377 -11.79 13.42 -11.69
C GLY A 377 -12.18 12.40 -10.61
N ALA A 378 -12.63 11.21 -11.03
CA ALA A 378 -12.93 10.14 -10.09
C ALA A 378 -11.65 9.63 -9.40
N ALA A 379 -10.53 9.57 -10.11
CA ALA A 379 -9.24 9.18 -9.55
C ALA A 379 -8.82 10.10 -8.40
N ALA A 380 -8.91 11.42 -8.60
CA ALA A 380 -8.59 12.41 -7.57
C ALA A 380 -9.49 12.27 -6.34
N LEU A 381 -10.79 12.05 -6.53
CA LEU A 381 -11.73 11.82 -5.43
C LEU A 381 -11.33 10.61 -4.58
N TRP A 382 -10.98 9.48 -5.21
CA TRP A 382 -10.59 8.27 -4.47
C TRP A 382 -9.22 8.40 -3.79
N CYS A 383 -8.26 9.08 -4.41
CA CYS A 383 -6.99 9.38 -3.75
C CYS A 383 -7.20 10.29 -2.52
N GLY A 384 -8.06 11.31 -2.64
CA GLY A 384 -8.44 12.18 -1.52
C GLY A 384 -9.11 11.43 -0.37
N ARG A 385 -10.01 10.48 -0.67
CA ARG A 385 -10.61 9.61 0.35
C ARG A 385 -9.59 8.72 1.04
N ALA A 386 -8.65 8.14 0.28
CA ALA A 386 -7.58 7.31 0.84
C ALA A 386 -6.71 8.14 1.82
N LEU A 387 -6.34 9.36 1.44
CA LEU A 387 -5.57 10.27 2.29
C LEU A 387 -6.35 10.79 3.50
N ALA A 388 -7.67 10.94 3.39
CA ALA A 388 -8.51 11.27 4.55
C ALA A 388 -8.60 10.13 5.56
N ALA A 389 -8.66 8.88 5.08
CA ALA A 389 -8.64 7.69 5.94
C ALA A 389 -7.26 7.42 6.54
N GLU A 390 -6.20 7.63 5.76
CA GLU A 390 -4.81 7.44 6.17
C GLU A 390 -3.91 8.53 5.55
N PRO A 391 -3.65 9.64 6.27
CA PRO A 391 -2.85 10.77 5.75
C PRO A 391 -1.43 10.40 5.31
N GLY A 392 -0.86 9.33 5.87
CA GLY A 392 0.49 8.85 5.52
C GLY A 392 0.55 7.95 4.28
N HIS A 393 -0.58 7.63 3.65
CA HIS A 393 -0.67 6.57 2.63
C HIS A 393 0.10 6.91 1.34
N ALA A 394 1.32 6.38 1.22
CA ALA A 394 2.28 6.73 0.18
C ALA A 394 1.74 6.59 -1.25
N ALA A 395 1.07 5.47 -1.57
CA ALA A 395 0.56 5.24 -2.92
C ALA A 395 -0.58 6.20 -3.29
N ALA A 396 -1.36 6.66 -2.32
CA ALA A 396 -2.45 7.60 -2.56
C ALA A 396 -1.88 9.00 -2.80
N ALA A 397 -0.91 9.42 -1.99
CA ALA A 397 -0.20 10.67 -2.17
C ALA A 397 0.53 10.72 -3.52
N PHE A 398 1.23 9.63 -3.89
CA PHE A 398 1.89 9.53 -5.19
C PHE A 398 0.90 9.64 -6.35
N ASN A 399 -0.22 8.92 -6.29
CA ASN A 399 -1.21 8.98 -7.36
C ASN A 399 -1.89 10.36 -7.46
N ALA A 400 -2.20 10.99 -6.33
CA ALA A 400 -2.69 12.37 -6.27
C ALA A 400 -1.68 13.36 -6.86
N GLY A 401 -0.38 13.23 -6.51
CA GLY A 401 0.68 14.07 -7.05
C GLY A 401 0.79 13.98 -8.57
N VAL A 402 0.72 12.77 -9.14
CA VAL A 402 0.69 12.60 -10.60
C VAL A 402 -0.53 13.26 -11.25
N LEU A 403 -1.71 13.19 -10.62
CA LEU A 403 -2.92 13.87 -11.11
C LEU A 403 -2.78 15.40 -11.04
N ASP A 404 -2.18 15.91 -9.97
CA ASP A 404 -1.88 17.34 -9.82
C ASP A 404 -0.87 17.82 -10.86
N LEU A 405 0.20 17.07 -11.12
CA LEU A 405 1.16 17.36 -12.20
C LEU A 405 0.47 17.36 -13.57
N THR A 406 -0.37 16.35 -13.84
CA THR A 406 -1.15 16.24 -15.09
C THR A 406 -2.04 17.47 -15.29
N ALA A 407 -2.62 18.00 -14.21
CA ALA A 407 -3.47 19.18 -14.22
C ALA A 407 -2.70 20.52 -14.12
N GLY A 408 -1.37 20.51 -14.08
CA GLY A 408 -0.53 21.72 -13.98
C GLY A 408 -0.46 22.33 -12.56
N ARG A 409 -0.96 21.65 -11.53
CA ARG A 409 -0.83 22.05 -10.12
C ARG A 409 0.52 21.60 -9.57
N LEU A 410 1.60 22.22 -10.04
CA LEU A 410 2.95 21.68 -9.89
C LEU A 410 3.44 21.61 -8.45
N ALA A 411 3.14 22.62 -7.61
CA ALA A 411 3.59 22.65 -6.22
C ALA A 411 3.06 21.44 -5.42
N GLN A 412 1.76 21.17 -5.49
CA GLN A 412 1.12 20.00 -4.88
C GLN A 412 1.57 18.71 -5.56
N GLY A 413 1.69 18.75 -6.90
CA GLY A 413 2.10 17.61 -7.71
C GLY A 413 3.45 17.03 -7.30
N TRP A 414 4.45 17.89 -7.08
CA TRP A 414 5.77 17.44 -6.62
C TRP A 414 5.76 16.89 -5.20
N GLU A 415 4.87 17.36 -4.32
CA GLU A 415 4.71 16.81 -2.98
C GLU A 415 4.20 15.38 -2.96
N GLY A 416 3.17 15.10 -3.77
CA GLY A 416 2.74 13.72 -3.97
C GLY A 416 3.81 12.89 -4.67
N TYR A 417 4.47 13.43 -5.70
CA TYR A 417 5.47 12.70 -6.49
C TYR A 417 6.68 12.22 -5.66
N ASP A 418 7.08 12.96 -4.63
CA ASP A 418 8.16 12.58 -3.71
C ASP A 418 7.87 11.31 -2.90
N ARG A 419 6.59 10.95 -2.76
CA ARG A 419 6.15 9.74 -2.05
C ARG A 419 6.33 8.46 -2.86
N ARG A 420 6.77 8.54 -4.13
CA ARG A 420 6.91 7.38 -5.03
C ARG A 420 7.80 6.28 -4.44
N PHE A 421 8.88 6.63 -3.76
CA PHE A 421 9.81 5.68 -3.15
C PHE A 421 9.36 5.10 -1.81
N ASP A 422 8.28 5.65 -1.26
CA ASP A 422 7.60 5.09 -0.10
C ASP A 422 6.55 4.04 -0.51
N THR A 423 6.31 3.88 -1.83
CA THR A 423 5.39 2.86 -2.35
C THR A 423 6.06 1.49 -2.42
N ARG A 424 5.28 0.43 -2.18
CA ARG A 424 5.75 -0.96 -2.25
C ARG A 424 6.40 -1.29 -3.61
N ASP A 425 5.88 -0.72 -4.70
CA ASP A 425 6.34 -0.98 -6.06
C ASP A 425 7.75 -0.43 -6.34
N LEU A 426 8.16 0.67 -5.68
CA LEU A 426 9.39 1.40 -6.03
C LEU A 426 10.39 1.52 -4.86
N THR A 427 10.05 1.05 -3.66
CA THR A 427 10.90 1.24 -2.47
C THR A 427 12.26 0.55 -2.56
N SER A 428 12.33 -0.59 -3.25
CA SER A 428 13.58 -1.37 -3.40
C SER A 428 14.64 -0.66 -4.23
N ALA A 429 14.23 0.30 -5.04
CA ALA A 429 15.10 0.99 -5.96
C ALA A 429 15.40 2.43 -5.53
N ALA A 430 14.93 2.83 -4.34
CA ALA A 430 15.34 4.06 -3.70
C ALA A 430 16.77 3.95 -3.17
N ARG A 431 17.63 4.94 -3.44
CA ARG A 431 18.91 5.04 -2.73
C ARG A 431 18.65 5.44 -1.29
N ARG A 432 19.30 4.75 -0.36
CA ARG A 432 19.26 5.05 1.09
C ARG A 432 20.67 5.27 1.62
N PRO A 433 21.40 6.26 1.08
CA PRO A 433 22.71 6.59 1.61
C PRO A 433 22.51 7.06 3.06
N ALA A 434 23.38 6.68 3.99
CA ALA A 434 23.27 7.05 5.40
C ALA A 434 23.62 8.54 5.67
N VAL A 435 23.11 9.44 4.82
CA VAL A 435 23.26 10.89 4.86
C VAL A 435 21.88 11.55 4.69
N PRO A 436 21.67 12.77 5.20
CA PRO A 436 20.35 13.41 5.14
C PRO A 436 19.83 13.70 3.73
N LEU A 437 18.51 13.63 3.54
CA LEU A 437 17.85 14.10 2.34
C LEU A 437 17.98 15.63 2.23
N TRP A 438 18.39 16.13 1.06
CA TRP A 438 18.42 17.56 0.76
C TRP A 438 17.02 18.06 0.43
N THR A 439 16.56 19.07 1.17
CA THR A 439 15.21 19.64 1.05
C THR A 439 15.18 21.01 0.36
N GLY A 440 16.24 21.35 -0.38
CA GLY A 440 16.34 22.61 -1.13
C GLY A 440 17.12 23.74 -0.43
N GLY A 441 17.71 23.46 0.73
CA GLY A 441 18.54 24.41 1.48
C GLY A 441 19.87 24.78 0.81
N ASP A 442 20.62 25.68 1.43
CA ASP A 442 21.94 26.15 0.98
C ASP A 442 22.96 25.01 0.81
N LEU A 443 23.76 25.09 -0.27
CA LEU A 443 24.77 24.10 -0.63
C LEU A 443 26.20 24.57 -0.32
N SER A 444 26.41 25.67 0.41
CA SER A 444 27.73 26.21 0.70
C SER A 444 28.64 25.19 1.39
N GLY A 445 29.74 24.83 0.74
CA GLY A 445 30.70 23.83 1.23
C GLY A 445 30.19 22.38 1.25
N ARG A 446 28.97 22.11 0.74
CA ARG A 446 28.34 20.79 0.73
C ARG A 446 28.53 20.06 -0.58
N ARG A 447 28.56 18.74 -0.51
CA ARG A 447 28.57 17.78 -1.62
C ARG A 447 27.21 17.10 -1.68
N LEU A 448 26.41 17.44 -2.69
CA LEU A 448 25.07 16.87 -2.90
C LEU A 448 25.15 15.69 -3.87
N LEU A 449 24.67 14.53 -3.42
CA LEU A 449 24.42 13.38 -4.29
C LEU A 449 23.06 13.51 -4.97
N VAL A 450 23.05 13.56 -6.29
CA VAL A 450 21.86 13.38 -7.12
C VAL A 450 21.88 11.95 -7.65
N TRP A 451 20.88 11.16 -7.32
CA TRP A 451 20.80 9.77 -7.77
C TRP A 451 19.61 9.56 -8.71
N ARG A 452 19.76 8.61 -9.65
CA ARG A 452 18.83 8.35 -10.75
C ARG A 452 17.39 8.04 -10.34
N GLU A 453 16.52 8.06 -11.35
CA GLU A 453 15.15 7.57 -11.26
C GLU A 453 15.06 6.08 -11.65
N GLN A 454 13.87 5.49 -11.54
CA GLN A 454 13.65 4.06 -11.79
C GLN A 454 13.92 3.66 -13.24
N GLY A 455 13.39 4.42 -14.20
CA GLY A 455 13.57 4.19 -15.62
C GLY A 455 14.65 5.07 -16.26
N ILE A 456 15.29 4.54 -17.31
CA ILE A 456 16.23 5.27 -18.19
C ILE A 456 15.59 6.54 -18.76
N GLY A 457 14.32 6.43 -19.19
CA GLY A 457 13.58 7.54 -19.77
C GLY A 457 13.31 8.67 -18.78
N ASP A 458 12.88 8.32 -17.58
CA ASP A 458 12.68 9.28 -16.49
C ASP A 458 14.01 9.94 -16.11
N GLU A 459 15.10 9.15 -16.05
CA GLU A 459 16.44 9.66 -15.78
C GLU A 459 16.88 10.71 -16.82
N LEU A 460 16.64 10.46 -18.12
CA LEU A 460 16.90 11.44 -19.20
C LEU A 460 16.03 12.70 -19.05
N MET A 461 14.73 12.53 -18.77
CA MET A 461 13.81 13.64 -18.60
C MET A 461 14.19 14.55 -17.43
N PHE A 462 14.51 13.97 -16.27
CA PHE A 462 14.89 14.76 -15.09
C PHE A 462 16.32 15.29 -15.17
N ALA A 463 17.21 14.65 -15.93
CA ALA A 463 18.57 15.15 -16.19
C ALA A 463 18.57 16.55 -16.85
N GLN A 464 17.48 16.92 -17.52
CA GLN A 464 17.29 18.27 -18.08
C GLN A 464 17.36 19.38 -17.02
N ARG A 465 17.16 19.05 -15.73
CA ARG A 465 17.25 20.00 -14.60
C ARG A 465 18.66 20.09 -13.99
N LEU A 466 19.59 19.19 -14.34
CA LEU A 466 20.95 19.17 -13.78
C LEU A 466 21.74 20.46 -14.05
N PRO A 467 21.70 21.09 -15.25
CA PRO A 467 22.43 22.33 -15.50
C PRO A 467 22.08 23.46 -14.51
N GLN A 468 20.79 23.61 -14.19
CA GLN A 468 20.30 24.62 -13.24
C GLN A 468 20.80 24.36 -11.82
N LEU A 469 20.77 23.09 -11.38
CA LEU A 469 21.28 22.67 -10.07
C LEU A 469 22.79 22.87 -9.97
N ILE A 470 23.55 22.44 -10.98
CA ILE A 470 25.01 22.59 -11.04
C ILE A 470 25.40 24.06 -11.00
N ALA A 471 24.72 24.91 -11.78
CA ALA A 471 24.96 26.35 -11.78
C ALA A 471 24.65 26.99 -10.41
N ARG A 472 23.56 26.56 -9.75
CA ARG A 472 23.22 27.00 -8.39
C ARG A 472 24.29 26.59 -7.39
N ALA A 473 24.65 25.30 -7.36
CA ALA A 473 25.69 24.78 -6.47
C ALA A 473 27.02 25.51 -6.66
N GLY A 474 27.42 25.75 -7.92
CA GLY A 474 28.63 26.51 -8.23
C GLY A 474 28.62 27.94 -7.67
N ARG A 475 27.49 28.65 -7.72
CA ARG A 475 27.33 30.00 -7.12
C ARG A 475 27.38 29.96 -5.60
N GLU A 476 26.83 28.92 -4.99
CA GLU A 476 26.81 28.73 -3.53
C GLU A 476 28.14 28.15 -3.01
N GLY A 477 29.05 27.69 -3.87
CA GLY A 477 30.29 27.02 -3.45
C GLY A 477 30.09 25.56 -3.02
N GLY A 478 29.01 24.93 -3.46
CA GLY A 478 28.73 23.50 -3.33
C GLY A 478 29.28 22.67 -4.49
N ARG A 479 29.21 21.34 -4.36
CA ARG A 479 29.61 20.37 -5.40
C ARG A 479 28.52 19.35 -5.64
N ILE A 480 28.38 18.92 -6.89
CA ILE A 480 27.39 17.92 -7.30
C ILE A 480 28.08 16.61 -7.65
N VAL A 481 27.54 15.52 -7.11
CA VAL A 481 27.84 14.14 -7.52
C VAL A 481 26.58 13.58 -8.18
N VAL A 482 26.68 13.03 -9.38
CA VAL A 482 25.56 12.39 -10.10
C VAL A 482 25.81 10.88 -10.16
N GLU A 483 24.91 10.11 -9.60
CA GLU A 483 24.83 8.65 -9.77
C GLU A 483 23.78 8.29 -10.81
N CYS A 484 24.23 7.73 -11.94
CA CYS A 484 23.41 7.41 -13.10
C CYS A 484 23.44 5.92 -13.49
N ASP A 485 22.63 5.52 -14.47
CA ASP A 485 22.81 4.22 -15.15
C ASP A 485 24.28 4.06 -15.62
N PRO A 486 24.91 2.89 -15.45
CA PRO A 486 26.27 2.66 -15.96
C PRO A 486 26.43 3.03 -17.43
N ARG A 487 25.40 2.81 -18.27
CA ARG A 487 25.42 3.14 -19.70
C ARG A 487 25.43 4.63 -19.99
N PHE A 488 25.04 5.47 -19.03
CA PHE A 488 25.06 6.92 -19.17
C PHE A 488 26.32 7.59 -18.66
N VAL A 489 27.21 6.88 -17.96
CA VAL A 489 28.39 7.50 -17.35
C VAL A 489 29.24 8.30 -18.35
N PRO A 490 29.61 7.78 -19.55
CA PRO A 490 30.39 8.56 -20.52
C PRO A 490 29.64 9.82 -21.00
N LEU A 491 28.36 9.65 -21.36
CA LEU A 491 27.51 10.72 -21.87
C LEU A 491 27.29 11.83 -20.83
N PHE A 492 26.96 11.47 -19.60
CA PHE A 492 26.70 12.42 -18.51
C PHE A 492 27.98 13.12 -18.07
N ALA A 493 29.11 12.41 -17.96
CA ALA A 493 30.39 13.03 -17.62
C ALA A 493 30.80 14.11 -18.63
N ARG A 494 30.60 13.84 -19.92
CA ARG A 494 30.85 14.81 -21.00
C ARG A 494 29.85 15.97 -20.98
N SER A 495 28.59 15.71 -20.64
CA SER A 495 27.52 16.70 -20.62
C SER A 495 27.58 17.62 -19.40
N PHE A 496 28.10 17.12 -18.27
CA PHE A 496 28.13 17.80 -16.98
C PHE A 496 29.56 17.85 -16.39
N PRO A 497 30.54 18.48 -17.06
CA PRO A 497 31.94 18.45 -16.64
C PRO A 497 32.20 19.13 -15.29
N GLN A 498 31.27 19.95 -14.79
CA GLN A 498 31.34 20.58 -13.47
C GLN A 498 30.85 19.67 -12.33
N ALA A 499 30.27 18.51 -12.64
CA ALA A 499 29.81 17.52 -11.67
C ALA A 499 30.72 16.28 -11.70
N THR A 500 30.81 15.58 -10.57
CA THR A 500 31.38 14.22 -10.56
C THR A 500 30.31 13.23 -10.98
N VAL A 501 30.49 12.52 -12.08
CA VAL A 501 29.53 11.52 -12.58
C VAL A 501 30.06 10.12 -12.34
N ARG A 502 29.23 9.24 -11.78
CA ARG A 502 29.56 7.81 -11.57
C ARG A 502 28.33 6.93 -11.74
N ALA A 503 28.56 5.63 -11.93
CA ALA A 503 27.48 4.66 -11.94
C ALA A 503 26.85 4.55 -10.55
N ILE A 504 25.53 4.33 -10.50
CA ILE A 504 24.85 3.88 -9.29
C ILE A 504 25.46 2.53 -8.84
N PRO A 505 25.67 2.29 -7.53
CA PRO A 505 26.14 1.00 -7.06
C PRO A 505 25.12 -0.12 -7.30
N VAL A 506 25.62 -1.36 -7.31
CA VAL A 506 24.77 -2.57 -7.42
C VAL A 506 23.78 -2.66 -6.27
N THR A 507 24.20 -2.27 -5.07
CA THR A 507 23.38 -2.25 -3.86
C THR A 507 22.93 -0.83 -3.50
N PRO A 508 21.63 -0.51 -3.51
CA PRO A 508 21.13 0.84 -3.18
C PRO A 508 21.46 1.35 -1.77
N ALA A 509 21.83 0.44 -0.85
CA ALA A 509 22.25 0.76 0.51
C ALA A 509 23.76 0.99 0.66
N GLU A 510 24.55 0.87 -0.41
CA GLU A 510 26.00 1.06 -0.34
C GLU A 510 26.33 2.47 0.19
N PRO A 511 27.21 2.58 1.21
CA PRO A 511 27.60 3.85 1.79
C PRO A 511 28.26 4.79 0.78
N VAL A 512 28.05 6.09 0.96
CA VAL A 512 28.64 7.14 0.13
C VAL A 512 29.35 8.16 1.02
N PRO A 513 30.56 7.85 1.51
CA PRO A 513 31.24 8.68 2.51
C PRO A 513 31.71 10.03 1.95
N ASP A 514 31.63 10.23 0.64
CA ASP A 514 32.10 11.41 -0.06
C ASP A 514 31.02 12.47 -0.31
N VAL A 515 29.86 12.36 0.32
CA VAL A 515 28.72 13.30 0.17
C VAL A 515 28.11 13.67 1.51
N ASP A 516 27.51 14.85 1.60
CA ASP A 516 26.94 15.40 2.84
C ASP A 516 25.41 15.26 2.90
N CYS A 517 24.77 15.20 1.73
CA CYS A 517 23.31 15.04 1.59
C CYS A 517 22.97 14.44 0.23
N HIS A 518 21.74 13.98 0.05
CA HIS A 518 21.30 13.35 -1.19
C HIS A 518 19.90 13.79 -1.64
N VAL A 519 19.60 13.63 -2.92
CA VAL A 519 18.26 13.88 -3.50
C VAL A 519 18.05 12.98 -4.73
N PRO A 520 16.87 12.36 -4.90
CA PRO A 520 16.56 11.71 -6.17
C PRO A 520 16.36 12.74 -7.27
N ILE A 521 16.82 12.43 -8.48
CA ILE A 521 16.78 13.35 -9.62
C ILE A 521 15.35 13.82 -9.94
N GLY A 522 14.34 12.93 -9.76
CA GLY A 522 12.94 13.25 -9.97
C GLY A 522 12.35 14.27 -8.98
N SER A 523 13.05 14.57 -7.89
CA SER A 523 12.63 15.53 -6.86
C SER A 523 13.28 16.90 -7.03
N LEU A 524 14.20 17.06 -8.00
CA LEU A 524 14.87 18.34 -8.24
C LEU A 524 13.89 19.45 -8.59
N SER A 525 12.85 19.15 -9.37
CA SER A 525 11.85 20.14 -9.80
C SER A 525 11.14 20.81 -8.64
N ARG A 526 10.98 20.12 -7.50
CA ARG A 526 10.40 20.69 -6.27
C ARG A 526 11.30 21.75 -5.65
N HIS A 527 12.61 21.51 -5.64
CA HIS A 527 13.61 22.32 -4.95
C HIS A 527 14.23 23.40 -5.83
N LEU A 528 13.99 23.29 -7.14
CA LEU A 528 14.19 24.34 -8.11
C LEU A 528 12.88 25.13 -8.29
N ASP A 529 12.83 26.08 -9.22
CA ASP A 529 11.57 26.72 -9.58
C ASP A 529 10.57 25.65 -10.06
N ALA A 530 9.60 25.38 -9.18
CA ALA A 530 8.57 24.35 -9.32
C ALA A 530 7.41 24.82 -10.21
N SER A 531 7.43 26.06 -10.70
CA SER A 531 6.46 26.58 -11.64
C SER A 531 6.80 26.22 -13.09
N LEU A 532 5.86 26.42 -14.01
CA LEU A 532 6.13 26.28 -15.45
C LEU A 532 7.20 27.25 -15.95
N ALA A 533 7.39 28.40 -15.30
CA ALA A 533 8.44 29.35 -15.65
C ALA A 533 9.84 28.75 -15.45
N GLY A 534 10.00 27.83 -14.48
CA GLY A 534 11.27 27.11 -14.25
C GLY A 534 11.70 26.20 -15.40
N PHE A 535 10.81 25.95 -16.37
CA PHE A 535 11.08 25.20 -17.61
C PHE A 535 11.30 26.10 -18.82
N ALA A 536 11.07 27.40 -18.70
CA ALA A 536 11.32 28.34 -19.79
C ALA A 536 12.84 28.44 -20.05
N GLY A 537 13.23 28.35 -21.32
CA GLY A 537 14.64 28.43 -21.72
C GLY A 537 15.49 27.22 -21.31
N LEU A 538 14.88 26.06 -21.09
CA LEU A 538 15.64 24.82 -20.97
C LEU A 538 16.36 24.52 -22.30
N GLU A 539 17.68 24.50 -22.25
CA GLU A 539 18.54 24.05 -23.34
C GLU A 539 18.75 22.53 -23.26
N PRO A 540 19.11 21.86 -24.37
CA PRO A 540 19.49 20.46 -24.37
C PRO A 540 20.61 20.19 -23.36
N ALA A 541 20.37 19.31 -22.39
CA ALA A 541 21.34 19.05 -21.33
C ALA A 541 22.45 18.08 -21.76
N LEU A 542 22.20 17.25 -22.78
CA LEU A 542 23.12 16.19 -23.19
C LEU A 542 23.92 16.58 -24.44
N ARG A 543 25.17 16.13 -24.48
CA ARG A 543 26.09 16.35 -25.61
C ARG A 543 26.67 15.02 -26.05
N ALA A 544 26.40 14.61 -27.28
CA ALA A 544 27.07 13.45 -27.90
C ALA A 544 28.57 13.73 -28.13
N ASP A 545 29.37 12.67 -28.33
CA ASP A 545 30.78 12.83 -28.72
C ASP A 545 30.88 13.44 -30.14
N PRO A 546 31.43 14.66 -30.29
CA PRO A 546 31.51 15.32 -31.60
C PRO A 546 32.25 14.50 -32.66
N ALA A 547 33.32 13.78 -32.27
CA ALA A 547 34.11 13.00 -33.22
C ALA A 547 33.33 11.79 -33.75
N ALA A 548 32.60 11.10 -32.87
CA ALA A 548 31.72 10.02 -33.23
C ALA A 548 30.54 10.50 -34.12
N VAL A 549 29.97 11.67 -33.80
CA VAL A 549 28.91 12.30 -34.61
C VAL A 549 29.39 12.55 -36.04
N ASP A 550 30.59 13.09 -36.23
CA ASP A 550 31.14 13.32 -37.57
C ASP A 550 31.41 12.01 -38.32
N GLY A 551 31.79 10.94 -37.60
CA GLY A 551 31.83 9.59 -38.14
C GLY A 551 30.49 9.12 -38.68
N TRP A 552 29.42 9.30 -37.89
CA TRP A 552 28.06 8.93 -38.30
C TRP A 552 27.53 9.77 -39.45
N ARG A 553 27.80 11.08 -39.48
CA ARG A 553 27.43 11.95 -40.61
C ARG A 553 28.00 11.43 -41.93
N ARG A 554 29.27 11.01 -41.94
CA ARG A 554 29.89 10.41 -43.14
C ARG A 554 29.22 9.11 -43.56
N ARG A 555 28.93 8.22 -42.60
CA ARG A 555 28.25 6.94 -42.87
C ARG A 555 26.83 7.14 -43.42
N LEU A 556 26.08 8.05 -42.82
CA LEU A 556 24.70 8.37 -43.23
C LEU A 556 24.63 9.14 -44.55
N ALA A 557 25.64 9.92 -44.91
CA ALA A 557 25.75 10.53 -46.23
C ALA A 557 25.86 9.47 -47.34
N GLY A 558 26.52 8.34 -47.06
CA GLY A 558 26.62 7.20 -47.98
C GLY A 558 25.29 6.49 -48.29
N LEU A 559 24.20 6.80 -47.58
CA LEU A 559 22.88 6.22 -47.83
C LEU A 559 22.08 6.95 -48.92
N GLY A 560 22.59 8.08 -49.42
CA GLY A 560 21.96 8.89 -50.46
C GLY A 560 21.39 10.22 -49.97
N GLU A 561 20.66 10.89 -50.86
CA GLU A 561 19.96 12.15 -50.58
C GLU A 561 18.55 11.88 -50.03
N GLY A 562 18.16 12.66 -49.02
CA GLY A 562 16.85 12.53 -48.36
C GLY A 562 16.93 12.89 -46.88
N LEU A 563 15.76 12.96 -46.24
CA LEU A 563 15.63 13.25 -44.81
C LEU A 563 15.99 12.00 -43.99
N ARG A 564 17.04 12.05 -43.18
CA ARG A 564 17.48 10.93 -42.34
C ARG A 564 16.63 10.87 -41.08
N VAL A 565 15.71 9.91 -41.04
CA VAL A 565 14.71 9.78 -39.97
C VAL A 565 15.02 8.55 -39.13
N GLY A 566 15.37 8.76 -37.86
CA GLY A 566 15.48 7.70 -36.88
C GLY A 566 14.12 7.18 -36.45
N ILE A 567 13.94 5.86 -36.44
CA ILE A 567 12.65 5.22 -36.14
C ILE A 567 12.81 4.17 -35.05
N ALA A 568 11.95 4.24 -34.04
CA ALA A 568 11.72 3.16 -33.08
C ALA A 568 10.20 2.98 -32.92
N TRP A 569 9.74 1.74 -32.71
CA TRP A 569 8.31 1.42 -32.72
C TRP A 569 7.78 0.81 -31.42
N ARG A 570 8.67 0.34 -30.53
CA ARG A 570 8.29 -0.24 -29.24
C ARG A 570 9.39 -0.12 -28.17
N SER A 571 9.00 -0.30 -26.91
CA SER A 571 9.97 -0.61 -25.85
C SER A 571 10.37 -2.09 -25.88
N GLY A 572 11.51 -2.42 -25.27
CA GLY A 572 11.83 -3.81 -24.89
C GLY A 572 11.01 -4.31 -23.70
N GLN A 573 10.38 -3.40 -22.93
CA GLN A 573 9.46 -3.76 -21.84
C GLN A 573 8.05 -3.93 -22.39
N LEU A 574 7.70 -5.18 -22.72
CA LEU A 574 6.44 -5.53 -23.37
C LEU A 574 5.29 -5.84 -22.38
N ASP A 575 5.26 -5.14 -21.24
CA ASP A 575 4.18 -5.29 -20.26
C ASP A 575 2.82 -4.97 -20.92
N PRO A 576 1.77 -5.81 -20.72
CA PRO A 576 0.42 -5.51 -21.19
C PRO A 576 -0.07 -4.09 -20.87
N ASP A 577 0.33 -3.52 -19.72
CA ASP A 577 -0.03 -2.15 -19.31
C ASP A 577 0.54 -1.08 -20.27
N ARG A 578 1.66 -1.39 -20.95
CA ARG A 578 2.39 -0.45 -21.82
C ARG A 578 2.19 -0.72 -23.31
N MET A 579 1.69 -1.89 -23.68
CA MET A 579 1.36 -2.22 -25.07
C MET A 579 0.51 -1.17 -25.79
N PRO A 580 -0.50 -0.54 -25.14
CA PRO A 580 -1.28 0.52 -25.79
C PRO A 580 -0.47 1.77 -26.16
N ASP A 581 0.72 1.97 -25.59
CA ASP A 581 1.61 3.10 -25.89
C ASP A 581 2.52 2.85 -27.11
N TYR A 582 2.49 1.65 -27.70
CA TYR A 582 3.44 1.22 -28.74
C TYR A 582 2.77 0.86 -30.06
N THR A 583 3.63 0.59 -31.04
CA THR A 583 3.27 0.21 -32.41
C THR A 583 4.00 -1.06 -32.80
N ARG A 584 3.59 -1.68 -33.91
CA ARG A 584 4.31 -2.77 -34.55
C ARG A 584 4.94 -2.27 -35.84
N ILE A 585 5.99 -2.93 -36.32
CA ILE A 585 6.68 -2.51 -37.54
C ILE A 585 5.73 -2.45 -38.76
N GLU A 586 4.68 -3.29 -38.78
CA GLU A 586 3.72 -3.31 -39.88
C GLU A 586 2.88 -2.04 -39.94
N ASP A 587 2.63 -1.40 -38.79
CA ASP A 587 1.88 -0.15 -38.71
C ASP A 587 2.63 1.01 -39.40
N TRP A 588 3.97 0.91 -39.52
CA TRP A 588 4.84 1.96 -40.05
C TRP A 588 4.87 2.05 -41.58
N ARG A 589 4.11 1.20 -42.28
CA ARG A 589 4.00 1.26 -43.75
C ARG A 589 3.82 2.68 -44.30
N PRO A 590 2.90 3.52 -43.79
CA PRO A 590 2.67 4.86 -44.35
C PRO A 590 3.90 5.77 -44.32
N VAL A 591 4.76 5.60 -43.32
CA VAL A 591 6.00 6.38 -43.16
C VAL A 591 7.13 5.75 -43.97
N LEU A 592 7.34 4.44 -43.86
CA LEU A 592 8.47 3.75 -44.50
C LEU A 592 8.43 3.78 -46.02
N THR A 593 7.24 3.90 -46.63
CA THR A 593 7.10 3.97 -48.09
C THR A 593 7.29 5.37 -48.68
N LEU A 594 7.55 6.40 -47.86
CA LEU A 594 7.81 7.75 -48.36
C LEU A 594 9.19 7.79 -49.08
N PRO A 595 9.26 8.27 -50.33
CA PRO A 595 10.51 8.30 -51.08
C PRO A 595 11.51 9.36 -50.55
N GLU A 596 11.04 10.40 -49.88
CA GLU A 596 11.85 11.54 -49.43
C GLU A 596 12.62 11.28 -48.14
N ILE A 597 12.34 10.17 -47.44
CA ILE A 597 13.00 9.82 -46.18
C ILE A 597 14.04 8.72 -46.39
N ILE A 598 15.09 8.72 -45.56
CA ILE A 598 16.03 7.62 -45.35
C ILE A 598 15.77 7.10 -43.92
N PRO A 599 15.01 6.00 -43.75
CA PRO A 599 14.67 5.49 -42.44
C PRO A 599 15.89 4.81 -41.81
N VAL A 600 16.25 5.19 -40.59
CA VAL A 600 17.37 4.64 -39.82
C VAL A 600 16.80 3.92 -38.60
N ASN A 601 17.26 2.68 -38.37
CA ASN A 601 16.80 1.89 -37.24
C ASN A 601 17.36 2.46 -35.93
N LEU A 602 16.48 2.83 -35.01
CA LEU A 602 16.80 3.13 -33.61
C LEU A 602 16.06 2.18 -32.64
N GLN A 603 15.41 1.12 -33.17
CA GLN A 603 14.82 0.09 -32.35
C GLN A 603 15.91 -0.78 -31.74
N TYR A 604 15.99 -0.74 -30.41
CA TYR A 604 16.87 -1.59 -29.62
C TYR A 604 16.24 -2.96 -29.36
N GLY A 605 17.10 -3.93 -29.04
CA GLY A 605 16.75 -5.34 -28.86
C GLY A 605 16.72 -6.13 -30.16
N ASP A 606 16.30 -7.39 -30.08
CA ASP A 606 16.17 -8.24 -31.27
C ASP A 606 14.98 -7.77 -32.11
N CYS A 607 15.28 -7.21 -33.28
CA CYS A 607 14.31 -6.75 -34.27
C CYS A 607 14.62 -7.25 -35.68
N GLY A 608 15.53 -8.22 -35.83
CA GLY A 608 15.97 -8.70 -37.15
C GLY A 608 14.82 -9.26 -37.99
N ALA A 609 13.94 -10.05 -37.36
CA ALA A 609 12.75 -10.59 -37.99
C ALA A 609 11.73 -9.50 -38.38
N GLU A 610 11.53 -8.49 -37.53
CA GLU A 610 10.64 -7.34 -37.79
C GLU A 610 11.15 -6.54 -39.01
N LEU A 611 12.47 -6.29 -39.09
CA LEU A 611 13.08 -5.58 -40.22
C LEU A 611 13.00 -6.40 -41.52
N ALA A 612 13.20 -7.72 -41.45
CA ALA A 612 13.05 -8.60 -42.61
C ALA A 612 11.60 -8.59 -43.12
N ALA A 613 10.62 -8.72 -42.21
CA ALA A 613 9.20 -8.67 -42.54
C ALA A 613 8.80 -7.33 -43.19
N ALA A 614 9.31 -6.21 -42.68
CA ALA A 614 9.08 -4.90 -43.29
C ALA A 614 9.64 -4.82 -44.71
N ARG A 615 10.86 -5.35 -44.94
CA ARG A 615 11.49 -5.36 -46.25
C ARG A 615 10.72 -6.20 -47.26
N GLU A 616 10.22 -7.36 -46.82
CA GLU A 616 9.36 -8.22 -47.64
C GLU A 616 8.02 -7.55 -47.96
N ALA A 617 7.34 -7.00 -46.94
CA ALA A 617 6.01 -6.44 -47.09
C ALA A 617 5.96 -5.09 -47.82
N PHE A 618 6.99 -4.25 -47.65
CA PHE A 618 6.99 -2.85 -48.14
C PHE A 618 8.06 -2.57 -49.20
N GLY A 619 8.92 -3.55 -49.51
CA GLY A 619 10.10 -3.36 -50.36
C GLY A 619 11.22 -2.54 -49.68
N ARG A 620 11.04 -2.14 -48.42
CA ARG A 620 11.95 -1.26 -47.69
C ARG A 620 11.87 -1.50 -46.19
N ALA A 621 13.00 -1.35 -45.50
CA ALA A 621 13.09 -1.38 -44.05
C ALA A 621 14.10 -0.33 -43.55
N PRO A 622 14.00 0.13 -42.30
CA PRO A 622 15.02 0.99 -41.68
C PRO A 622 16.44 0.44 -41.83
N HIS A 623 17.40 1.31 -42.13
CA HIS A 623 18.82 0.97 -42.19
C HIS A 623 19.33 0.66 -40.78
N ALA A 624 19.79 -0.57 -40.57
CA ALA A 624 20.41 -1.01 -39.32
C ALA A 624 21.93 -1.02 -39.41
N PHE A 625 22.58 -0.76 -38.28
CA PHE A 625 24.04 -0.76 -38.13
C PHE A 625 24.43 -1.83 -37.09
N PRO A 626 24.77 -3.07 -37.53
CA PRO A 626 25.04 -4.18 -36.62
C PRO A 626 26.25 -3.97 -35.70
N ASP A 627 27.11 -3.01 -36.03
CA ASP A 627 28.29 -2.62 -35.26
C ASP A 627 27.97 -1.65 -34.10
N LEU A 628 26.71 -1.25 -33.92
CA LEU A 628 26.26 -0.42 -32.80
C LEU A 628 25.21 -1.15 -31.96
N ASP A 629 25.48 -1.29 -30.66
CA ASP A 629 24.50 -1.79 -29.69
C ASP A 629 23.58 -0.64 -29.23
N LEU A 630 22.39 -0.56 -29.83
CA LEU A 630 21.39 0.47 -29.50
C LEU A 630 20.83 0.38 -28.07
N ARG A 631 21.10 -0.70 -27.31
CA ARG A 631 20.61 -0.88 -25.93
C ARG A 631 21.66 -0.51 -24.91
N ASP A 632 22.89 -0.99 -25.12
CA ASP A 632 23.94 -0.94 -24.10
C ASP A 632 25.04 0.09 -24.43
N ASP A 633 25.23 0.46 -25.71
CA ASP A 633 26.08 1.58 -26.12
C ASP A 633 25.25 2.86 -26.34
N LEU A 634 24.81 3.45 -25.23
CA LEU A 634 24.01 4.68 -25.27
C LEU A 634 24.83 5.91 -25.71
N ASP A 635 26.16 5.87 -25.60
CA ASP A 635 27.03 6.96 -26.06
C ASP A 635 27.16 6.95 -27.58
N GLY A 636 27.41 5.78 -28.18
CA GLY A 636 27.39 5.57 -29.62
C GLY A 636 26.00 5.81 -30.22
N THR A 637 24.94 5.43 -29.51
CA THR A 637 23.54 5.72 -29.90
C THR A 637 23.27 7.22 -29.91
N ALA A 638 23.71 7.96 -28.90
CA ALA A 638 23.61 9.42 -28.89
C ALA A 638 24.35 10.06 -30.07
N ALA A 639 25.54 9.54 -30.41
CA ALA A 639 26.30 10.02 -31.57
C ALA A 639 25.60 9.74 -32.91
N LEU A 640 25.00 8.56 -33.09
CA LEU A 640 24.19 8.24 -34.26
C LEU A 640 22.99 9.19 -34.33
N MET A 641 22.26 9.35 -33.22
CA MET A 641 21.10 10.24 -33.16
C MET A 641 21.45 11.65 -33.57
N SER A 642 22.50 12.26 -33.00
CA SER A 642 22.95 13.62 -33.33
C SER A 642 23.42 13.83 -34.79
N ALA A 643 23.50 12.77 -35.59
CA ALA A 643 23.75 12.83 -37.03
C ALA A 643 22.47 12.69 -37.90
N LEU A 644 21.29 12.53 -37.28
CA LEU A 644 19.98 12.45 -37.93
C LEU A 644 19.29 13.81 -38.02
N ASP A 645 18.32 13.92 -38.93
CA ASP A 645 17.53 15.14 -39.12
C ASP A 645 16.27 15.17 -38.24
N LEU A 646 15.73 13.98 -37.92
CA LEU A 646 14.50 13.80 -37.14
C LEU A 646 14.48 12.42 -36.47
N VAL A 647 13.88 12.32 -35.29
CA VAL A 647 13.52 11.04 -34.67
C VAL A 647 12.01 10.93 -34.51
N ILE A 648 11.44 9.79 -34.89
CA ILE A 648 10.02 9.47 -34.69
C ILE A 648 9.94 8.23 -33.83
N ALA A 649 9.26 8.33 -32.69
CA ALA A 649 9.12 7.21 -31.76
C ALA A 649 7.83 7.32 -30.94
N PRO A 650 7.25 6.21 -30.46
CA PRO A 650 6.29 6.25 -29.37
C PRO A 650 6.98 6.62 -28.05
N ALA A 651 6.23 6.61 -26.95
CA ALA A 651 6.69 6.90 -25.58
C ALA A 651 7.79 5.93 -25.09
N THR A 652 9.02 6.14 -25.56
CA THR A 652 10.20 5.29 -25.32
C THR A 652 11.42 6.16 -25.00
N SER A 653 12.40 5.55 -24.32
CA SER A 653 13.67 6.21 -24.01
C SER A 653 14.45 6.68 -25.25
N THR A 654 14.23 6.05 -26.42
CA THR A 654 14.83 6.47 -27.69
C THR A 654 14.44 7.90 -28.06
N GLY A 655 13.14 8.23 -27.98
CA GLY A 655 12.65 9.58 -28.26
C GLY A 655 13.09 10.59 -27.20
N GLU A 656 13.22 10.16 -25.95
CA GLU A 656 13.69 11.02 -24.84
C GLU A 656 15.17 11.33 -24.94
N LEU A 657 16.01 10.36 -25.34
CA LEU A 657 17.43 10.57 -25.57
C LEU A 657 17.65 11.57 -26.72
N ALA A 658 16.96 11.36 -27.85
CA ALA A 658 17.03 12.28 -28.98
C ALA A 658 16.62 13.70 -28.60
N ALA A 659 15.53 13.85 -27.84
CA ALA A 659 15.08 15.15 -27.38
C ALA A 659 16.02 15.79 -26.34
N ALA A 660 16.62 14.99 -25.45
CA ALA A 660 17.60 15.47 -24.48
C ALA A 660 18.91 15.97 -25.13
N LEU A 661 19.23 15.44 -26.31
CA LEU A 661 20.32 15.90 -27.19
C LEU A 661 19.92 17.12 -28.05
N GLY A 662 18.66 17.56 -27.98
CA GLY A 662 18.17 18.74 -28.71
C GLY A 662 17.73 18.49 -30.14
N LEU A 663 17.58 17.23 -30.54
CA LEU A 663 17.11 16.90 -31.89
C LEU A 663 15.61 17.15 -32.02
N PRO A 664 15.12 17.47 -33.23
CA PRO A 664 13.71 17.39 -33.53
C PRO A 664 13.18 15.98 -33.27
N VAL A 665 12.10 15.87 -32.49
CA VAL A 665 11.45 14.60 -32.18
C VAL A 665 9.96 14.69 -32.43
N TRP A 666 9.41 13.75 -33.17
CA TRP A 666 7.96 13.56 -33.29
C TRP A 666 7.55 12.35 -32.45
N ARG A 667 6.94 12.62 -31.30
CA ARG A 667 6.52 11.57 -30.37
C ARG A 667 5.07 11.18 -30.60
N LEU A 668 4.81 9.89 -30.76
CA LEU A 668 3.46 9.32 -30.73
C LEU A 668 3.09 9.05 -29.26
N ALA A 669 1.95 9.55 -28.81
CA ALA A 669 1.55 9.46 -27.41
C ALA A 669 0.04 9.30 -27.24
N ARG A 670 -0.37 8.65 -26.15
CA ARG A 670 -1.75 8.72 -25.67
C ARG A 670 -2.01 10.06 -24.96
N THR A 671 -3.29 10.39 -24.78
CA THR A 671 -3.71 11.46 -23.86
C THR A 671 -3.44 11.07 -22.41
N GLY A 672 -3.28 12.06 -21.52
CA GLY A 672 -3.03 11.83 -20.09
C GLY A 672 -1.56 11.67 -19.70
N ASP A 673 -0.62 12.16 -20.53
CA ASP A 673 0.80 12.18 -20.18
C ASP A 673 1.07 13.26 -19.12
N TRP A 674 1.26 12.83 -17.87
CA TRP A 674 1.54 13.71 -16.73
C TRP A 674 2.80 14.56 -16.93
N THR A 675 3.75 14.10 -17.75
CA THR A 675 5.00 14.82 -18.02
C THR A 675 4.78 16.07 -18.87
N MET A 676 3.57 16.27 -19.40
CA MET A 676 3.18 17.53 -20.07
C MET A 676 2.90 18.66 -19.07
N LEU A 677 2.78 18.36 -17.78
CA LEU A 677 2.65 19.34 -16.69
C LEU A 677 1.48 20.32 -16.89
N GLY A 678 0.34 19.83 -17.41
CA GLY A 678 -0.83 20.65 -17.72
C GLY A 678 -0.73 21.52 -18.98
N THR A 679 0.31 21.32 -19.81
CA THR A 679 0.51 22.08 -21.05
C THR A 679 0.20 21.26 -22.31
N ALA A 680 0.23 21.90 -23.49
CA ALA A 680 0.07 21.20 -24.77
C ALA A 680 1.36 20.52 -25.28
N VAL A 681 2.49 20.75 -24.61
CA VAL A 681 3.83 20.26 -24.97
C VAL A 681 4.44 19.48 -23.79
N ARG A 682 5.66 18.95 -23.95
CA ARG A 682 6.47 18.48 -22.82
C ARG A 682 7.51 19.56 -22.48
N PRO A 683 7.37 20.30 -21.38
CA PRO A 683 8.28 21.41 -21.05
C PRO A 683 9.75 21.00 -20.91
N TRP A 684 10.03 19.72 -20.68
CA TRP A 684 11.36 19.12 -20.59
C TRP A 684 12.13 19.11 -21.93
N PHE A 685 11.39 19.12 -23.04
CA PHE A 685 11.89 18.81 -24.37
C PHE A 685 11.33 19.79 -25.41
N PRO A 686 11.92 20.99 -25.55
CA PRO A 686 11.41 22.01 -26.46
C PRO A 686 11.38 21.58 -27.93
N SER A 687 12.27 20.69 -28.34
CA SER A 687 12.35 20.15 -29.71
C SER A 687 11.37 19.00 -30.01
N MET A 688 10.50 18.65 -29.04
CA MET A 688 9.57 17.53 -29.17
C MET A 688 8.17 17.99 -29.58
N ARG A 689 7.74 17.57 -30.77
CA ARG A 689 6.35 17.66 -31.24
C ARG A 689 5.56 16.42 -30.85
N LEU A 690 4.36 16.60 -30.30
CA LEU A 690 3.48 15.50 -29.88
C LEU A 690 2.38 15.23 -30.91
N PHE A 691 2.23 13.97 -31.29
CA PHE A 691 1.06 13.42 -31.99
C PHE A 691 0.24 12.62 -30.97
N ARG A 692 -1.02 12.99 -30.76
CA ARG A 692 -1.84 12.46 -29.67
C ARG A 692 -3.08 11.75 -30.18
N THR A 693 -3.39 10.61 -29.57
CA THR A 693 -4.60 9.84 -29.86
C THR A 693 -5.86 10.60 -29.43
N GLY A 694 -6.92 10.52 -30.23
CA GLY A 694 -8.28 10.82 -29.78
C GLY A 694 -8.90 9.66 -28.98
N PRO A 695 -10.10 9.84 -28.40
CA PRO A 695 -10.82 8.78 -27.69
C PRO A 695 -10.96 7.52 -28.57
N GLY A 696 -10.57 6.36 -28.04
CA GLY A 696 -10.66 5.06 -28.71
C GLY A 696 -9.61 4.80 -29.80
N GLN A 697 -8.75 5.77 -30.13
CA GLN A 697 -7.65 5.57 -31.08
C GLN A 697 -6.46 4.88 -30.42
N ARG A 698 -5.78 4.02 -31.18
CA ARG A 698 -4.48 3.44 -30.82
C ARG A 698 -3.37 4.39 -31.28
N VAL A 699 -2.20 4.28 -30.65
CA VAL A 699 -1.01 5.05 -31.05
C VAL A 699 -0.64 4.81 -32.52
N ALA A 700 -0.80 3.57 -33.02
CA ALA A 700 -0.57 3.22 -34.41
C ALA A 700 -1.44 4.02 -35.41
N ASP A 701 -2.64 4.43 -35.00
CA ASP A 701 -3.58 5.15 -35.87
C ASP A 701 -3.13 6.60 -36.16
N LEU A 702 -2.04 7.06 -35.51
CA LEU A 702 -1.40 8.36 -35.75
C LEU A 702 -0.42 8.36 -36.94
N LEU A 703 0.07 7.18 -37.36
CA LEU A 703 1.11 7.07 -38.39
C LEU A 703 0.71 7.62 -39.77
N PRO A 704 -0.55 7.49 -40.24
CA PRO A 704 -0.98 8.15 -41.47
C PRO A 704 -0.88 9.68 -41.40
N THR A 705 -1.23 10.28 -40.25
CA THR A 705 -1.10 11.73 -40.04
C THR A 705 0.36 12.15 -40.02
N VAL A 706 1.23 11.37 -39.38
CA VAL A 706 2.68 11.59 -39.39
C VAL A 706 3.25 11.53 -40.80
N ALA A 707 2.86 10.53 -41.60
CA ALA A 707 3.29 10.41 -42.99
C ALA A 707 2.83 11.61 -43.83
N ALA A 708 1.58 12.07 -43.64
CA ALA A 708 1.06 13.24 -44.34
C ALA A 708 1.84 14.52 -43.97
N GLU A 709 2.23 14.69 -42.71
CA GLU A 709 3.06 15.83 -42.26
C GLU A 709 4.48 15.76 -42.83
N LEU A 710 5.09 14.56 -42.89
CA LEU A 710 6.41 14.37 -43.51
C LEU A 710 6.41 14.70 -45.00
N ALA A 711 5.33 14.36 -45.72
CA ALA A 711 5.20 14.59 -47.15
C ALA A 711 4.98 16.07 -47.53
N ARG A 712 4.72 16.97 -46.57
CA ARG A 712 4.45 18.39 -46.87
C ARG A 712 5.71 19.12 -47.38
N PRO A 713 5.61 19.89 -48.49
CA PRO A 713 6.68 20.79 -48.95
C PRO A 713 6.93 21.93 -47.95
N GLY A 714 8.19 22.31 -47.71
CA GLY A 714 8.54 23.44 -46.84
C GLY A 714 8.26 23.24 -45.34
N ARG A 715 8.10 21.99 -44.89
CA ARG A 715 7.81 21.64 -43.49
C ARG A 715 8.88 22.16 -42.52
N ALA A 716 8.44 22.75 -41.41
CA ALA A 716 9.28 22.93 -40.23
C ALA A 716 9.41 21.59 -39.51
N ILE A 717 10.65 21.14 -39.30
CA ILE A 717 10.95 19.86 -38.65
C ILE A 717 10.96 20.03 -37.12
N GLY A 718 11.29 21.23 -36.63
CA GLY A 718 11.37 21.61 -35.21
C GLY A 718 10.14 22.31 -34.67
#